data_AF-A0A969WEP6-F1
#
_entry.id   AF-A0A969WEP6-F1
#
_cell.length_a   1.000
_cell.length_b   1.000
_cell.length_c   1.000
_cell.angle_alpha   90.00
_cell.angle_beta   90.00
_cell.angle_gamma   90.00
#
_symmetry.space_group_name_H-M   'P 1'
#
loop_
_entity.id
_entity.type
_entity.pdbx_description
1 polymer ?
#
loop_
_entity_poly.entity_id
_entity_poly.type
_entity_poly.pdbx_seq_one_letter_code
_entity_poly.pdbx_strand_id
1 'polypeptide(L)'
;MSRSSSRDPEPRERRAPAGAAAGRARTPAVEELAFVQRVTDKGFGFARTLTGTRREDIFLNESRIASLAGASVDLSGTPVRLQIVDKADGKRSAVQGHVLALEDASAAAQLWDVLATANQAGLDVTRLRELLPDTPVLLPLILAMQGALRDDLTPLRPLVAKLPTAVWAEPVLESVWPLATPAQRMAVMRALQQQADARLPAMLRIWMCEPFFVVGESMLGRLWETLPAHRALWLGLAQRLPVTSSGHISVGTTFAPRSERGTATTLDPALLWARRGIDQAGGDPARWWQRIVTALDSGASWPAEEDDWPALADAPSTVIRAMARQRAPRFCAALAALDQLGAWTQQQTQLDAEDVLQSLDDRDRALAELWVSTQPAVNAEMAAAIRAQMQTARAAEKAAQRYLQSLGLSVRDVAIEQLSSADSAWQAMDLQIDGRHGVDVKNCRRTLNGGMRSGRWKVKAFKADVAGRDVLLCGVSSPYTRFDDGVLTSRARRHAADSWRAALPGANEAMVVLGVTHAGEVQELLRRFRDVFHLHSPVRQRLMEMPVWAWDYPIAHYRARNESLQVLRAQIEAPATTAFDRRLRAELPPALWSFWDLDLPGDGTPWSLQQRAFLELLREQWRQSAARMKQPPPVPRLPWLYLFVLHAWLRWRASGQASDAGALASLLGTGDAKAGRAVSASTLGIADPAGSLDALLKALATLDAHLTPAEFQRIGEFTMYPNGILIGRFDDGMRRTLLAHCGGRVEAVMADCGYWPLVYGKDRSCSCGRLICPKCLCCSDSAQTPCPHQLERQQKSRERSSPAPAAVRRRSGFGLLRRGVFDPSE
;
A
#
# COMPACT_ATOMS: atom_id res chain seq x y z
N MET A 1 -50.37 30.30 -13.20
CA MET A 1 -50.67 29.33 -12.13
C MET A 1 -50.58 30.10 -10.81
N SER A 2 -51.58 30.87 -10.40
CA SER A 2 -52.89 30.53 -9.79
C SER A 2 -52.83 30.05 -8.34
N ARG A 3 -53.67 30.71 -7.51
CA ARG A 3 -54.03 30.55 -6.08
C ARG A 3 -53.31 31.56 -5.16
N SER A 4 -53.87 32.71 -4.75
CA SER A 4 -55.22 33.11 -4.27
C SER A 4 -55.65 32.49 -2.94
N SER A 5 -55.59 33.27 -1.85
CA SER A 5 -56.64 33.26 -0.82
C SER A 5 -56.63 34.58 -0.05
N SER A 6 -57.58 35.44 -0.42
CA SER A 6 -58.13 36.56 0.32
C SER A 6 -58.90 36.10 1.56
N ARG A 7 -58.81 36.83 2.67
CA ARG A 7 -59.93 37.00 3.62
C ARG A 7 -59.90 38.42 4.19
N ASP A 8 -60.99 39.14 3.94
CA ASP A 8 -61.35 40.43 4.52
C ASP A 8 -61.50 40.36 6.04
N PRO A 9 -61.28 41.47 6.77
CA PRO A 9 -61.68 41.60 8.16
C PRO A 9 -63.09 42.22 8.28
N GLU A 10 -63.96 41.57 9.06
CA GLU A 10 -65.21 42.15 9.56
C GLU A 10 -64.96 43.35 10.50
N PRO A 11 -65.85 44.36 10.52
CA PRO A 11 -65.74 45.51 11.40
C PRO A 11 -66.36 45.20 12.77
N ARG A 12 -65.57 45.23 13.84
CA ARG A 12 -66.09 45.20 15.22
C ARG A 12 -65.98 46.56 15.90
N GLU A 13 -67.16 47.15 16.01
CA GLU A 13 -67.70 48.01 17.07
C GLU A 13 -66.73 48.72 18.02
N ARG A 14 -66.83 50.05 17.96
CA ARG A 14 -66.45 50.99 19.01
C ARG A 14 -67.21 50.66 20.30
N ARG A 15 -66.48 50.29 21.35
CA ARG A 15 -66.90 50.53 22.74
C ARG A 15 -65.83 51.34 23.43
N ALA A 16 -66.17 52.59 23.75
CA ALA A 16 -65.46 53.35 24.76
C ALA A 16 -65.81 52.77 26.14
N PRO A 17 -64.83 52.68 27.06
CA PRO A 17 -65.12 52.81 28.46
C PRO A 17 -64.36 54.01 29.03
N ALA A 18 -65.16 54.95 29.54
CA ALA A 18 -64.77 55.82 30.64
C ALA A 18 -64.34 54.97 31.84
N GLY A 19 -63.31 55.40 32.57
CA GLY A 19 -62.87 54.73 33.79
C GLY A 19 -61.68 55.42 34.40
N ALA A 20 -61.95 56.16 35.48
CA ALA A 20 -61.04 57.06 36.16
C ALA A 20 -59.76 56.39 36.71
N ALA A 21 -58.72 57.20 36.78
CA ALA A 21 -57.43 56.90 37.37
C ALA A 21 -57.55 56.42 38.82
N ALA A 22 -57.31 55.14 39.05
CA ALA A 22 -56.86 54.63 40.33
C ALA A 22 -55.33 54.58 40.28
N GLY A 23 -54.68 55.39 41.13
CA GLY A 23 -53.23 55.42 41.28
C GLY A 23 -52.69 54.04 41.68
N ARG A 24 -52.24 53.25 40.70
CA ARG A 24 -51.47 52.04 40.95
C ARG A 24 -50.15 52.46 41.58
N ALA A 25 -49.91 51.99 42.81
CA ALA A 25 -48.62 52.10 43.48
C ALA A 25 -47.53 51.65 42.49
N ARG A 26 -46.62 52.57 42.14
CA ARG A 26 -45.49 52.25 41.26
C ARG A 26 -44.65 51.21 41.98
N THR A 27 -44.49 50.05 41.38
CA THR A 27 -43.49 49.06 41.80
C THR A 27 -42.14 49.78 41.89
N PRO A 28 -41.41 49.69 43.00
CA PRO A 28 -40.12 50.37 43.14
C PRO A 28 -39.20 49.90 42.02
N ALA A 29 -38.49 50.84 41.39
CA ALA A 29 -37.50 50.50 40.39
C ALA A 29 -36.34 49.77 41.05
N VAL A 30 -35.93 48.64 40.48
CA VAL A 30 -34.78 47.85 40.93
C VAL A 30 -33.62 48.13 40.00
N GLU A 31 -32.44 48.36 40.57
CA GLU A 31 -31.23 48.53 39.77
C GLU A 31 -30.64 47.15 39.43
N GLU A 32 -30.35 46.92 38.14
CA GLU A 32 -29.62 45.74 37.69
C GLU A 32 -28.54 46.11 36.68
N LEU A 33 -27.48 45.31 36.66
CA LEU A 33 -26.48 45.34 35.60
C LEU A 33 -26.94 44.41 34.48
N ALA A 34 -26.76 44.83 33.24
CA ALA A 34 -27.15 44.10 32.06
C ALA A 34 -26.16 44.37 30.92
N PHE A 35 -26.28 43.64 29.82
CA PHE A 35 -25.66 44.03 28.55
C PHE A 35 -26.73 44.16 27.47
N VAL A 36 -26.57 45.12 26.57
CA VAL A 36 -27.50 45.29 25.45
C VAL A 36 -27.27 44.13 24.47
N GLN A 37 -28.27 43.28 24.27
CA GLN A 37 -28.16 42.12 23.39
C GLN A 37 -28.36 42.51 21.92
N ARG A 38 -29.33 43.37 21.66
CA ARG A 38 -29.64 43.86 20.32
C ARG A 38 -30.35 45.20 20.37
N VAL A 39 -30.07 46.04 19.38
CA VAL A 39 -30.85 47.24 19.05
C VAL A 39 -31.48 47.02 17.69
N THR A 40 -32.76 47.30 17.56
CA THR A 40 -33.49 47.17 16.29
C THR A 40 -33.38 48.45 15.47
N ASP A 41 -33.57 48.36 14.16
CA ASP A 41 -33.58 49.51 13.25
C ASP A 41 -34.65 50.56 13.60
N LYS A 42 -35.66 50.16 14.40
CA LYS A 42 -36.72 51.03 14.92
C LYS A 42 -36.32 51.77 16.19
N GLY A 43 -35.06 51.69 16.62
CA GLY A 43 -34.51 52.43 17.75
C GLY A 43 -34.82 51.86 19.13
N PHE A 44 -35.62 50.80 19.27
CA PHE A 44 -35.76 50.07 20.54
C PHE A 44 -34.83 48.87 20.61
N GLY A 45 -34.50 48.41 21.81
CA GLY A 45 -33.59 47.28 22.03
C GLY A 45 -33.98 46.40 23.21
N PHE A 46 -33.16 45.37 23.42
CA PHE A 46 -33.29 44.43 24.53
C PHE A 46 -31.94 44.28 25.21
N ALA A 47 -31.95 44.30 26.54
CA ALA A 47 -30.78 44.02 27.36
C ALA A 47 -31.00 42.77 28.19
N ARG A 48 -29.95 41.98 28.37
CA ARG A 48 -29.98 40.76 29.18
C ARG A 48 -29.30 41.01 30.51
N THR A 49 -29.99 40.69 31.60
CA THR A 49 -29.48 40.93 32.95
C THR A 49 -28.25 40.07 33.27
N LEU A 50 -27.33 40.66 34.02
CA LEU A 50 -26.13 40.05 34.56
C LEU A 50 -26.23 39.82 36.06
N THR A 51 -26.99 40.66 36.78
CA THR A 51 -27.15 40.55 38.25
C THR A 51 -28.54 40.11 38.70
N GLY A 52 -29.52 40.11 37.79
CA GLY A 52 -30.89 39.71 38.10
C GLY A 52 -31.05 38.19 38.26
N THR A 53 -31.95 37.80 39.15
CA THR A 53 -32.34 36.38 39.34
C THR A 53 -33.21 35.86 38.20
N ARG A 54 -33.87 36.74 37.44
CA ARG A 54 -34.71 36.40 36.29
C ARG A 54 -33.92 36.51 34.99
N ARG A 55 -34.00 35.50 34.13
CA ARG A 55 -33.28 35.46 32.83
C ARG A 55 -34.00 36.18 31.67
N GLU A 56 -35.03 36.96 31.97
CA GLU A 56 -35.85 37.63 30.96
C GLU A 56 -35.17 38.88 30.40
N ASP A 57 -35.43 39.19 29.12
CA ASP A 57 -34.93 40.39 28.47
C ASP A 57 -35.59 41.65 29.03
N ILE A 58 -34.78 42.68 29.22
CA ILE A 58 -35.17 44.00 29.66
C ILE A 58 -35.41 44.86 28.42
N PHE A 59 -36.64 45.31 28.24
CA PHE A 59 -36.98 46.17 27.12
C PHE A 59 -36.40 47.58 27.29
N LEU A 60 -35.73 48.07 26.25
CA LEU A 60 -35.20 49.42 26.12
C LEU A 60 -35.98 50.15 25.03
N ASN A 61 -36.73 51.21 25.38
CA ASN A 61 -37.40 52.02 24.36
C ASN A 61 -36.41 52.95 23.63
N GLU A 62 -36.89 53.62 22.58
CA GLU A 62 -36.10 54.56 21.77
C GLU A 62 -35.39 55.63 22.60
N SER A 63 -36.08 56.24 23.57
CA SER A 63 -35.48 57.25 24.43
C SER A 63 -34.34 56.71 25.30
N ARG A 64 -34.39 55.42 25.69
CA ARG A 64 -33.35 54.78 26.49
C ARG A 64 -32.16 54.36 25.64
N ILE A 65 -32.41 53.88 24.44
CA ILE A 65 -31.35 53.63 23.47
C ILE A 65 -30.63 54.93 23.15
N ALA A 66 -31.36 56.02 22.88
CA ALA A 66 -30.77 57.34 22.63
C ALA A 66 -29.93 57.85 23.81
N SER A 67 -30.39 57.66 25.05
CA SER A 67 -29.61 58.07 26.24
C SER A 67 -28.36 57.21 26.48
N LEU A 68 -28.37 55.95 26.04
CA LEU A 68 -27.23 55.04 26.17
C LEU A 68 -26.20 55.21 25.04
N ALA A 69 -26.66 55.49 23.83
CA ALA A 69 -25.84 55.55 22.63
C ALA A 69 -24.79 56.67 22.68
N GLY A 70 -25.13 57.81 23.30
CA GLY A 70 -24.28 59.00 23.19
C GLY A 70 -23.96 59.29 21.71
N ALA A 71 -22.68 59.28 21.34
CA ALA A 71 -22.20 59.44 19.97
C ALA A 71 -21.90 58.12 19.21
N SER A 72 -22.08 56.95 19.82
CA SER A 72 -21.79 55.62 19.21
C SER A 72 -23.05 55.01 18.58
N VAL A 73 -22.89 54.38 17.41
CA VAL A 73 -24.02 53.86 16.60
C VAL A 73 -24.39 52.41 16.96
N ASP A 74 -23.48 51.62 17.56
CA ASP A 74 -23.76 50.23 17.97
C ASP A 74 -23.64 50.07 19.48
N LEU A 75 -24.76 49.74 20.12
CA LEU A 75 -24.82 49.42 21.55
C LEU A 75 -24.75 47.91 21.82
N SER A 76 -24.80 47.05 20.81
CA SER A 76 -24.82 45.60 21.00
C SER A 76 -23.54 45.13 21.73
N GLY A 77 -23.71 44.37 22.81
CA GLY A 77 -22.63 43.98 23.71
C GLY A 77 -22.24 45.01 24.77
N THR A 78 -22.82 46.21 24.75
CA THR A 78 -22.45 47.28 25.69
C THR A 78 -23.00 46.96 27.09
N PRO A 79 -22.14 46.93 28.12
CA PRO A 79 -22.57 46.77 29.50
C PRO A 79 -23.27 48.04 29.99
N VAL A 80 -24.39 47.87 30.66
CA VAL A 80 -25.25 48.97 31.11
C VAL A 80 -25.74 48.71 32.52
N ARG A 81 -25.95 49.78 33.28
CA ARG A 81 -26.70 49.75 34.54
C ARG A 81 -28.09 50.31 34.28
N LEU A 82 -29.12 49.56 34.64
CA LEU A 82 -30.51 49.87 34.34
C LEU A 82 -31.33 49.95 35.62
N GLN A 83 -32.18 50.98 35.73
CA GLN A 83 -33.29 50.98 36.68
C GLN A 83 -34.50 50.35 36.00
N ILE A 84 -34.98 49.23 36.51
CA ILE A 84 -35.97 48.38 35.87
C ILE A 84 -37.26 48.41 36.69
N VAL A 85 -38.39 48.45 36.01
CA VAL A 85 -39.70 48.19 36.62
C VAL A 85 -40.32 46.96 35.98
N ASP A 86 -40.96 46.16 36.82
CA ASP A 86 -41.83 45.08 36.37
C ASP A 86 -43.20 45.67 36.03
N LYS A 87 -43.61 45.46 34.77
CA LYS A 87 -44.93 45.85 34.30
C LYS A 87 -45.97 44.83 34.74
N ALA A 88 -47.22 45.27 34.74
CA ALA A 88 -48.35 44.40 35.10
C ALA A 88 -48.51 43.19 34.17
N ASP A 89 -47.94 43.22 32.96
CA ASP A 89 -47.92 42.10 32.01
C ASP A 89 -46.74 41.14 32.23
N GLY A 90 -46.01 41.28 33.34
CA GLY A 90 -44.84 40.48 33.68
C GLY A 90 -43.57 40.89 32.94
N LYS A 91 -43.63 41.83 31.99
CA LYS A 91 -42.45 42.26 31.24
C LYS A 91 -41.62 43.25 32.03
N ARG A 92 -40.32 43.19 31.81
CA ARG A 92 -39.34 44.09 32.43
C ARG A 92 -39.02 45.23 31.47
N SER A 93 -38.96 46.46 31.98
CA SER A 93 -38.60 47.62 31.15
C SER A 93 -37.71 48.59 31.90
N ALA A 94 -36.69 49.10 31.22
CA ALA A 94 -35.80 50.10 31.79
C ALA A 94 -36.50 51.47 31.88
N VAL A 95 -36.59 51.99 33.10
CA VAL A 95 -37.04 53.36 33.38
C VAL A 95 -35.89 54.34 33.26
N GLN A 96 -34.65 53.94 33.52
CA GLN A 96 -33.44 54.73 33.28
C GLN A 96 -32.27 53.77 32.99
N GLY A 97 -31.21 54.29 32.36
CA GLY A 97 -30.01 53.52 32.13
C GLY A 97 -28.81 54.40 31.76
N HIS A 98 -27.62 53.93 32.11
CA HIS A 98 -26.35 54.50 31.66
C HIS A 98 -25.36 53.39 31.30
N VAL A 99 -24.40 53.71 30.44
CA VAL A 99 -23.29 52.81 30.11
C VAL A 99 -22.46 52.57 31.36
N LEU A 100 -22.11 51.32 31.60
CA LEU A 100 -21.38 50.93 32.80
C LEU A 100 -19.93 51.43 32.73
N ALA A 101 -19.52 52.27 33.68
CA ALA A 101 -18.14 52.68 33.86
C ALA A 101 -17.32 51.51 34.43
N LEU A 102 -16.07 51.32 33.96
CA LEU A 102 -15.25 50.19 34.39
C LEU A 102 -14.66 50.40 35.80
N GLU A 103 -14.66 51.64 36.27
CA GLU A 103 -14.18 52.12 37.56
C GLU A 103 -15.25 52.00 38.66
N ASP A 104 -16.47 51.56 38.32
CA ASP A 104 -17.61 51.53 39.24
C ASP A 104 -17.50 50.40 40.27
N ALA A 105 -16.96 50.73 41.45
CA ALA A 105 -16.76 49.78 42.54
C ALA A 105 -18.07 49.11 43.02
N SER A 106 -19.20 49.82 42.95
CA SER A 106 -20.52 49.27 43.34
C SER A 106 -20.96 48.19 42.34
N ALA A 107 -20.79 48.45 41.04
CA ALA A 107 -21.09 47.46 40.02
C ALA A 107 -20.18 46.24 40.10
N ALA A 108 -18.89 46.47 40.35
CA ALA A 108 -17.93 45.39 40.55
C ALA A 108 -18.34 44.49 41.72
N ALA A 109 -18.75 45.07 42.85
CA ALA A 109 -19.24 44.31 44.01
C ALA A 109 -20.46 43.45 43.64
N GLN A 110 -21.46 44.03 42.97
CA GLN A 110 -22.65 43.29 42.53
C GLN A 110 -22.32 42.12 41.59
N LEU A 111 -21.43 42.31 40.62
CA LEU A 111 -21.03 41.24 39.70
C LEU A 111 -20.27 40.13 40.42
N TRP A 112 -19.39 40.48 41.37
CA TRP A 112 -18.67 39.49 42.16
C TRP A 112 -19.60 38.68 43.07
N ASP A 113 -20.60 39.32 43.68
CA ASP A 113 -21.59 38.63 44.51
C ASP A 113 -22.39 37.60 43.70
N VAL A 114 -22.73 37.95 42.46
CA VAL A 114 -23.39 37.04 41.52
C VAL A 114 -22.49 35.88 41.13
N LEU A 115 -21.22 36.15 40.82
CA LEU A 115 -20.26 35.10 40.47
C LEU A 115 -19.98 34.15 41.64
N ALA A 116 -19.91 34.67 42.86
CA ALA A 116 -19.79 33.88 44.08
C ALA A 116 -21.03 33.00 44.30
N THR A 117 -22.23 33.54 44.07
CA THR A 117 -23.50 32.82 44.22
C THR A 117 -23.71 31.77 43.12
N ALA A 118 -23.23 32.04 41.90
CA ALA A 118 -23.35 31.13 40.74
C ALA A 118 -22.51 29.85 40.86
N ASN A 119 -21.77 29.68 41.97
CA ASN A 119 -21.04 28.47 42.35
C ASN A 119 -20.13 27.90 41.25
N GLN A 120 -19.34 28.78 40.61
CA GLN A 120 -18.15 28.31 39.90
C GLN A 120 -17.13 27.85 40.95
N ALA A 121 -17.25 26.58 41.35
CA ALA A 121 -16.39 25.98 42.36
C ALA A 121 -14.91 26.23 42.03
N GLY A 122 -14.22 27.00 42.90
CA GLY A 122 -12.79 27.28 42.78
C GLY A 122 -12.40 28.71 42.35
N LEU A 123 -13.34 29.64 42.19
CA LEU A 123 -13.01 31.06 42.00
C LEU A 123 -12.47 31.69 43.30
N ASP A 124 -11.20 32.09 43.32
CA ASP A 124 -10.62 32.93 44.37
C ASP A 124 -10.98 34.41 44.12
N VAL A 125 -12.22 34.78 44.44
CA VAL A 125 -12.75 36.14 44.20
C VAL A 125 -11.91 37.22 44.88
N THR A 126 -11.38 36.95 46.07
CA THR A 126 -10.53 37.89 46.82
C THR A 126 -9.30 38.24 46.01
N ARG A 127 -8.57 37.23 45.54
CA ARG A 127 -7.39 37.42 44.70
C ARG A 127 -7.73 38.10 43.37
N LEU A 128 -8.81 37.69 42.71
CA LEU A 128 -9.19 38.27 41.40
C LEU A 128 -9.57 39.75 41.50
N ARG A 129 -10.14 40.20 42.63
CA ARG A 129 -10.43 41.63 42.89
C ARG A 129 -9.16 42.48 42.94
N GLU A 130 -8.06 41.94 43.44
CA GLU A 130 -6.78 42.65 43.57
C GLU A 130 -6.06 42.85 42.23
N LEU A 131 -6.44 42.10 41.18
CA LEU A 131 -5.74 42.14 39.89
C LEU A 131 -6.06 43.38 39.04
N LEU A 132 -7.16 44.08 39.31
CA LEU A 132 -7.65 45.20 38.50
C LEU A 132 -8.14 46.37 39.38
N PRO A 133 -7.25 47.00 40.17
CA PRO A 133 -7.66 48.06 41.10
C PRO A 133 -8.28 49.27 40.39
N ASP A 134 -7.78 49.60 39.19
CA ASP A 134 -8.24 50.76 38.43
C ASP A 134 -9.50 50.48 37.58
N THR A 135 -9.80 49.21 37.31
CA THR A 135 -10.97 48.79 36.50
C THR A 135 -11.65 47.58 37.14
N PRO A 136 -12.15 47.71 38.38
CA PRO A 136 -12.64 46.59 39.18
C PRO A 136 -13.83 45.85 38.56
N VAL A 137 -14.55 46.49 37.61
CA VAL A 137 -15.68 45.91 36.89
C VAL A 137 -15.23 44.97 35.77
N LEU A 138 -14.07 45.18 35.16
CA LEU A 138 -13.72 44.59 33.87
C LEU A 138 -13.71 43.06 33.89
N LEU A 139 -12.98 42.45 34.83
CA LEU A 139 -12.90 41.00 34.95
C LEU A 139 -14.23 40.34 35.34
N PRO A 140 -14.93 40.74 36.42
CA PRO A 140 -16.19 40.10 36.78
C PRO A 140 -17.28 40.31 35.71
N LEU A 141 -17.21 41.41 34.95
CA LEU A 141 -18.09 41.64 33.81
C LEU A 141 -17.86 40.62 32.70
N ILE A 142 -16.60 40.37 32.31
CA ILE A 142 -16.26 39.37 31.28
C ILE A 142 -16.77 37.99 31.70
N LEU A 143 -16.54 37.61 32.96
CA LEU A 143 -16.96 36.30 33.49
C LEU A 143 -18.49 36.16 33.55
N ALA A 144 -19.20 37.20 34.00
CA ALA A 144 -20.65 37.21 34.05
C ALA A 144 -21.27 37.15 32.64
N MET A 145 -20.76 37.96 31.72
CA MET A 145 -21.20 37.98 30.33
C MET A 145 -20.92 36.64 29.62
N GLN A 146 -19.77 36.01 29.87
CA GLN A 146 -19.46 34.70 29.32
C GLN A 146 -20.49 33.64 29.73
N GLY A 147 -20.89 33.61 31.01
CA GLY A 147 -21.96 32.73 31.48
C GLY A 147 -23.31 32.97 30.81
N ALA A 148 -23.58 34.22 30.42
CA ALA A 148 -24.82 34.63 29.74
C ALA A 148 -24.78 34.38 28.22
N LEU A 149 -23.63 34.52 27.57
CA LEU A 149 -23.47 34.55 26.11
C LEU A 149 -23.29 33.18 25.45
N ARG A 150 -22.88 32.14 26.19
CA ARG A 150 -22.71 30.70 25.85
C ARG A 150 -22.21 30.33 24.44
N ASP A 151 -22.90 30.75 23.38
CA ASP A 151 -22.68 30.37 21.98
C ASP A 151 -22.01 31.48 21.15
N ASP A 152 -22.10 32.76 21.54
CA ASP A 152 -21.44 33.87 20.84
C ASP A 152 -20.68 34.80 21.80
N LEU A 153 -19.36 34.62 21.85
CA LEU A 153 -18.48 35.42 22.69
C LEU A 153 -17.92 36.68 21.98
N THR A 154 -18.31 36.94 20.73
CA THR A 154 -17.86 38.12 19.96
C THR A 154 -18.03 39.44 20.74
N PRO A 155 -19.14 39.66 21.48
CA PRO A 155 -19.34 40.87 22.28
C PRO A 155 -18.29 41.11 23.38
N LEU A 156 -17.58 40.06 23.81
CA LEU A 156 -16.54 40.19 24.83
C LEU A 156 -15.22 40.75 24.27
N ARG A 157 -15.00 40.71 22.95
CA ARG A 157 -13.69 41.06 22.34
C ARG A 157 -13.18 42.47 22.75
N PRO A 158 -14.01 43.53 22.77
CA PRO A 158 -13.56 44.87 23.19
C PRO A 158 -13.20 44.94 24.68
N LEU A 159 -13.85 44.14 25.53
CA LEU A 159 -13.55 44.07 26.97
C LEU A 159 -12.28 43.27 27.21
N VAL A 160 -12.17 42.11 26.57
CA VAL A 160 -10.99 41.25 26.61
C VAL A 160 -9.73 41.98 26.14
N ALA A 161 -9.85 42.86 25.13
CA ALA A 161 -8.75 43.70 24.66
C ALA A 161 -8.17 44.66 25.73
N LYS A 162 -8.93 44.96 26.80
CA LYS A 162 -8.52 45.85 27.89
C LYS A 162 -7.87 45.11 29.07
N LEU A 163 -7.91 43.78 29.10
CA LEU A 163 -7.31 43.00 30.20
C LEU A 163 -5.77 43.15 30.19
N PRO A 164 -5.15 43.56 31.32
CA PRO A 164 -3.71 43.60 31.46
C PRO A 164 -3.12 42.20 31.51
N THR A 165 -1.86 42.10 31.09
CA THR A 165 -1.13 40.83 30.91
C THR A 165 -1.13 39.95 32.17
N ALA A 166 -1.11 40.54 33.37
CA ALA A 166 -1.07 39.82 34.64
C ALA A 166 -2.32 38.96 34.90
N VAL A 167 -3.50 39.39 34.43
CA VAL A 167 -4.79 38.71 34.71
C VAL A 167 -4.90 37.40 33.94
N TRP A 168 -4.34 37.37 32.73
CA TRP A 168 -4.38 36.23 31.82
C TRP A 168 -3.72 34.96 32.34
N ALA A 169 -2.96 35.06 33.42
CA ALA A 169 -2.34 33.92 34.07
C ALA A 169 -3.29 33.21 35.07
N GLU A 170 -4.52 33.71 35.24
CA GLU A 170 -5.53 33.10 36.09
C GLU A 170 -6.35 32.05 35.32
N PRO A 171 -6.52 30.82 35.87
CA PRO A 171 -7.20 29.71 35.18
C PRO A 171 -8.62 30.03 34.70
N VAL A 172 -9.30 30.95 35.39
CA VAL A 172 -10.67 31.36 35.07
C VAL A 172 -10.81 31.92 33.64
N LEU A 173 -9.76 32.50 33.07
CA LEU A 173 -9.80 33.10 31.74
C LEU A 173 -9.61 32.10 30.58
N GLU A 174 -9.46 30.80 30.86
CA GLU A 174 -9.19 29.76 29.85
C GLU A 174 -10.20 29.77 28.69
N SER A 175 -11.47 29.98 29.02
CA SER A 175 -12.60 29.89 28.08
C SER A 175 -12.82 31.15 27.24
N VAL A 176 -12.23 32.30 27.62
CA VAL A 176 -12.25 33.55 26.83
C VAL A 176 -10.92 33.80 26.12
N TRP A 177 -9.93 32.91 26.30
CA TRP A 177 -8.64 32.97 25.62
C TRP A 177 -8.71 33.09 24.09
N PRO A 178 -9.61 32.38 23.37
CA PRO A 178 -9.75 32.53 21.92
C PRO A 178 -10.09 33.96 21.47
N LEU A 179 -10.54 34.83 22.38
CA LEU A 179 -10.90 36.23 22.10
C LEU A 179 -9.73 37.20 22.27
N ALA A 180 -8.64 36.78 22.92
CA ALA A 180 -7.44 37.58 23.08
C ALA A 180 -6.82 37.91 21.71
N THR A 181 -6.32 39.13 21.54
CA THR A 181 -5.59 39.50 20.31
C THR A 181 -4.23 38.78 20.24
N PRO A 182 -3.65 38.58 19.05
CA PRO A 182 -2.30 38.01 18.91
C PRO A 182 -1.24 38.73 19.76
N ALA A 183 -1.32 40.06 19.86
CA ALA A 183 -0.41 40.87 20.67
C ALA A 183 -0.54 40.59 22.18
N GLN A 184 -1.78 40.50 22.68
CA GLN A 184 -2.03 40.16 24.09
C GLN A 184 -1.56 38.75 24.41
N ARG A 185 -1.89 37.77 23.56
CA ARG A 185 -1.41 36.40 23.71
C ARG A 185 0.11 36.36 23.77
N MET A 186 0.81 37.09 22.89
CA MET A 186 2.26 37.19 22.92
C MET A 186 2.81 37.83 24.19
N ALA A 187 2.18 38.89 24.70
CA ALA A 187 2.58 39.53 25.96
C ALA A 187 2.45 38.56 27.16
N VAL A 188 1.33 37.84 27.23
CA VAL A 188 1.07 36.83 28.27
C VAL A 188 2.08 35.71 28.19
N MET A 189 2.38 35.24 26.98
CA MET A 189 3.39 34.21 26.77
C MET A 189 4.77 34.63 27.25
N ARG A 190 5.20 35.87 26.99
CA ARG A 190 6.48 36.41 27.50
C ARG A 190 6.49 36.52 29.02
N ALA A 191 5.37 36.93 29.62
CA ALA A 191 5.23 37.01 31.07
C ALA A 191 5.26 35.61 31.72
N LEU A 192 4.56 34.64 31.14
CA LEU A 192 4.52 33.26 31.64
C LEU A 192 5.86 32.53 31.44
N GLN A 193 6.60 32.82 30.37
CA GLN A 193 7.99 32.34 30.18
C GLN A 193 8.93 32.72 31.34
N GLN A 194 8.63 33.80 32.06
CA GLN A 194 9.42 34.24 33.22
C GLN A 194 8.99 33.56 34.54
N GLN A 195 7.89 32.80 34.57
CA GLN A 195 7.26 32.23 35.79
C GLN A 195 7.27 30.68 35.80
N ALA A 196 8.33 30.08 35.26
CA ALA A 196 8.32 28.82 34.50
C ALA A 196 7.74 27.52 35.13
N ASP A 197 7.58 27.39 36.45
CA ASP A 197 7.29 26.07 37.03
C ASP A 197 5.82 25.83 37.43
N ALA A 198 5.10 26.85 37.93
CA ALA A 198 3.76 26.63 38.48
C ALA A 198 2.60 26.74 37.46
N ARG A 199 2.82 27.41 36.32
CA ARG A 199 1.75 27.78 35.37
C ARG A 199 1.84 27.10 34.00
N LEU A 200 2.83 26.24 33.83
CA LEU A 200 3.11 25.53 32.60
C LEU A 200 1.93 24.68 32.08
N PRO A 201 1.16 23.93 32.91
CA PRO A 201 -0.01 23.18 32.42
C PRO A 201 -1.12 24.06 31.82
N ALA A 202 -1.22 25.33 32.24
CA ALA A 202 -2.16 26.30 31.67
C ALA A 202 -1.64 26.84 30.33
N MET A 203 -0.35 27.19 30.24
CA MET A 203 0.31 27.56 28.97
C MET A 203 0.15 26.49 27.89
N LEU A 204 0.26 25.23 28.31
CA LEU A 204 0.18 24.07 27.44
C LEU A 204 -1.19 23.85 26.83
N ARG A 205 -2.25 23.99 27.62
CA ARG A 205 -3.63 23.93 27.14
C ARG A 205 -3.94 25.05 26.16
N ILE A 206 -3.45 26.24 26.47
CA ILE A 206 -3.49 27.41 25.59
C ILE A 206 -2.80 27.14 24.24
N TRP A 207 -1.62 26.52 24.24
CA TRP A 207 -0.89 26.18 23.01
C TRP A 207 -1.57 25.12 22.15
N MET A 208 -2.20 24.12 22.76
CA MET A 208 -2.87 23.05 21.99
C MET A 208 -4.13 23.53 21.27
N CYS A 209 -4.72 24.65 21.68
CA CYS A 209 -5.94 25.21 21.09
C CYS A 209 -5.67 26.13 19.88
N GLU A 210 -4.42 26.47 19.58
CA GLU A 210 -4.08 27.43 18.53
C GLU A 210 -3.18 26.81 17.44
N PRO A 211 -3.68 26.65 16.20
CA PRO A 211 -2.91 26.03 15.10
C PRO A 211 -1.73 26.88 14.61
N PHE A 212 -1.60 28.12 15.07
CA PHE A 212 -0.59 29.08 14.60
C PHE A 212 0.53 29.36 15.60
N PHE A 213 0.47 28.82 16.82
CA PHE A 213 1.52 29.08 17.80
C PHE A 213 2.73 28.19 17.54
N VAL A 214 3.86 28.83 17.27
CA VAL A 214 5.08 28.10 16.98
C VAL A 214 5.97 28.03 18.21
N VAL A 215 6.17 26.81 18.71
CA VAL A 215 7.24 26.54 19.67
C VAL A 215 8.51 26.28 18.88
N GLY A 216 9.44 27.24 18.94
CA GLY A 216 10.78 27.08 18.40
C GLY A 216 11.51 25.94 19.09
N GLU A 217 12.38 25.27 18.36
CA GLU A 217 13.08 24.09 18.85
C GLU A 217 13.99 24.39 20.06
N SER A 218 14.66 25.55 20.09
CA SER A 218 15.44 25.98 21.26
C SER A 218 14.60 26.09 22.53
N MET A 219 13.33 26.48 22.36
CA MET A 219 12.39 26.60 23.46
C MET A 219 11.92 25.22 23.92
N LEU A 220 11.58 24.32 22.99
CA LEU A 220 11.30 22.92 23.31
C LEU A 220 12.50 22.27 24.03
N GLY A 221 13.73 22.54 23.58
CA GLY A 221 14.96 22.05 24.20
C GLY A 221 15.12 22.52 25.64
N ARG A 222 14.89 23.82 25.91
CA ARG A 222 14.90 24.33 27.29
C ARG A 222 13.81 23.70 28.14
N LEU A 223 12.57 23.64 27.65
CA LEU A 223 11.43 23.04 28.36
C LEU A 223 11.66 21.56 28.68
N TRP A 224 12.36 20.84 27.80
CA TRP A 224 12.73 19.44 28.03
C TRP A 224 13.67 19.24 29.23
N GLU A 225 14.66 20.12 29.36
CA GLU A 225 15.64 20.06 30.44
C GLU A 225 15.06 20.59 31.76
N THR A 226 14.30 21.69 31.71
CA THR A 226 13.77 22.33 32.92
C THR A 226 12.57 21.61 33.51
N LEU A 227 11.79 20.87 32.69
CA LEU A 227 10.48 20.34 33.10
C LEU A 227 10.35 18.84 32.77
N PRO A 228 11.13 17.96 33.42
CA PRO A 228 11.19 16.53 33.10
C PRO A 228 9.84 15.81 33.32
N ALA A 229 9.03 16.26 34.28
CA ALA A 229 7.69 15.70 34.54
C ALA A 229 6.72 15.85 33.35
N HIS A 230 7.03 16.72 32.38
CA HIS A 230 6.19 17.02 31.23
C HIS A 230 6.76 16.49 29.89
N ARG A 231 7.81 15.65 29.91
CA ARG A 231 8.46 15.13 28.68
C ARG A 231 7.52 14.44 27.71
N ALA A 232 6.58 13.62 28.18
CA ALA A 232 5.59 12.97 27.33
C ALA A 232 4.76 13.98 26.51
N LEU A 233 4.41 15.12 27.11
CA LEU A 233 3.69 16.18 26.44
C LEU A 233 4.57 16.91 25.41
N TRP A 234 5.85 17.12 25.72
CA TRP A 234 6.82 17.71 24.79
C TRP A 234 7.04 16.84 23.56
N LEU A 235 7.11 15.53 23.73
CA LEU A 235 7.16 14.58 22.62
C LEU A 235 5.88 14.65 21.79
N GLY A 236 4.71 14.67 22.43
CA GLY A 236 3.42 14.82 21.76
C GLY A 236 3.33 16.12 20.93
N LEU A 237 3.87 17.23 21.44
CA LEU A 237 3.92 18.50 20.72
C LEU A 237 4.92 18.44 19.55
N ALA A 238 6.14 17.99 19.80
CA ALA A 238 7.18 17.86 18.78
C ALA A 238 6.74 16.95 17.61
N GLN A 239 5.97 15.90 17.89
CA GLN A 239 5.45 14.99 16.87
C GLN A 239 4.41 15.63 15.94
N ARG A 240 3.67 16.64 16.42
CA ARG A 240 2.66 17.37 15.64
C ARG A 240 3.26 18.49 14.80
N LEU A 241 4.44 18.98 15.14
CA LEU A 241 5.06 20.09 14.42
C LEU A 241 5.62 19.60 13.07
N PRO A 242 5.27 20.25 11.94
CA PRO A 242 5.73 19.87 10.62
C PRO A 242 7.25 20.04 10.49
N VAL A 243 7.89 19.14 9.77
CA VAL A 243 9.30 19.26 9.38
C VAL A 243 9.34 20.03 8.05
N THR A 244 10.08 21.15 8.01
CA THR A 244 10.36 21.86 6.76
C THR A 244 11.24 21.01 5.84
N SER A 245 11.28 21.39 4.56
CA SER A 245 12.30 20.94 3.61
C SER A 245 13.75 21.26 4.02
N SER A 246 13.97 22.12 5.03
CA SER A 246 15.30 22.39 5.60
C SER A 246 15.61 21.52 6.83
N GLY A 247 14.81 20.49 7.13
CA GLY A 247 14.98 19.67 8.34
C GLY A 247 14.56 20.37 9.64
N HIS A 248 14.48 21.70 9.64
CA HIS A 248 13.96 22.47 10.77
C HIS A 248 12.47 22.20 11.01
N ILE A 249 12.08 22.27 12.27
CA ILE A 249 10.67 22.29 12.64
C ILE A 249 10.06 23.60 12.14
N SER A 250 9.17 23.55 11.12
CA SER A 250 8.71 24.78 10.46
C SER A 250 7.88 25.63 11.39
N VAL A 251 8.41 26.82 11.59
CA VAL A 251 7.70 27.97 12.11
C VAL A 251 6.97 28.63 10.96
N GLY A 252 5.66 28.81 11.08
CA GLY A 252 4.94 29.78 10.27
C GLY A 252 5.40 31.19 10.65
N THR A 253 6.58 31.60 10.20
CA THR A 253 7.03 32.98 9.92
C THR A 253 8.52 32.95 9.58
N THR A 254 8.88 33.75 8.58
CA THR A 254 10.16 33.90 7.86
C THR A 254 11.32 34.46 8.70
N PHE A 255 11.63 33.86 9.84
CA PHE A 255 12.88 34.12 10.56
C PHE A 255 13.82 32.92 10.44
N ALA A 256 14.64 32.92 9.38
CA ALA A 256 15.79 32.05 9.31
C ALA A 256 16.81 32.52 10.38
N PRO A 257 17.10 31.71 11.42
CA PRO A 257 18.18 32.06 12.33
C PRO A 257 19.51 32.03 11.55
N ARG A 258 20.28 33.12 11.66
CA ARG A 258 21.70 33.11 11.28
C ARG A 258 22.40 32.13 12.23
N SER A 259 22.75 30.94 11.72
CA SER A 259 23.54 29.99 12.48
C SER A 259 24.96 30.53 12.69
N GLU A 260 25.30 30.80 13.94
CA GLU A 260 26.68 30.87 14.37
C GLU A 260 27.28 29.47 14.15
N ARG A 261 28.25 29.36 13.23
CA ARG A 261 28.99 28.13 12.95
C ARG A 261 29.92 27.84 14.14
N GLY A 262 29.35 27.31 15.22
CA GLY A 262 30.08 26.74 16.35
C GLY A 262 30.34 25.24 16.12
N THR A 263 31.57 24.82 16.39
CA THR A 263 32.21 23.54 16.05
C THR A 263 31.77 22.35 16.90
N ALA A 264 30.47 22.16 17.14
CA ALA A 264 29.97 21.00 17.89
C ALA A 264 29.14 20.09 17.00
N THR A 265 29.43 18.79 17.09
CA THR A 265 28.74 17.64 16.47
C THR A 265 27.31 17.45 17.02
N THR A 266 26.53 18.52 17.06
CA THR A 266 25.15 18.44 17.55
C THR A 266 24.27 17.88 16.45
N LEU A 267 23.66 16.74 16.75
CA LEU A 267 22.65 16.07 15.96
C LEU A 267 21.57 17.06 15.49
N ASP A 268 21.09 16.94 14.25
CA ASP A 268 20.06 17.83 13.72
C ASP A 268 18.84 17.86 14.66
N PRO A 269 18.29 19.04 14.95
CA PRO A 269 17.05 19.24 15.69
C PRO A 269 15.96 18.17 15.53
N ALA A 270 15.57 17.88 14.29
CA ALA A 270 14.49 16.95 14.01
C ALA A 270 14.88 15.51 14.34
N LEU A 271 16.15 15.15 14.10
CA LEU A 271 16.71 13.86 14.48
C LEU A 271 16.75 13.72 16.01
N LEU A 272 17.09 14.78 16.75
CA LEU A 272 17.23 14.76 18.21
C LEU A 272 15.88 14.51 18.88
N TRP A 273 14.85 15.22 18.41
CA TRP A 273 13.49 15.02 18.90
C TRP A 273 12.93 13.66 18.55
N ALA A 274 13.22 13.15 17.34
CA ALA A 274 12.79 11.80 16.97
C ALA A 274 13.46 10.73 17.84
N ARG A 275 14.76 10.84 18.09
CA ARG A 275 15.50 9.98 19.00
C ARG A 275 14.91 10.00 20.40
N ARG A 276 14.72 11.19 20.99
CA ARG A 276 14.07 11.35 22.31
C ARG A 276 12.68 10.71 22.35
N GLY A 277 11.91 10.84 21.27
CA GLY A 277 10.59 10.23 21.11
C GLY A 277 10.62 8.71 21.16
N ILE A 278 11.59 8.10 20.47
CA ILE A 278 11.78 6.65 20.43
C ILE A 278 12.32 6.12 21.76
N ASP A 279 13.36 6.74 22.32
CA ASP A 279 14.00 6.33 23.58
C ASP A 279 13.02 6.36 24.77
N GLN A 280 12.05 7.28 24.77
CA GLN A 280 11.07 7.40 25.85
C GLN A 280 9.73 6.74 25.54
N ALA A 281 9.61 6.03 24.41
CA ALA A 281 8.34 5.45 23.94
C ALA A 281 7.16 6.46 23.96
N GLY A 282 7.45 7.73 23.69
CA GLY A 282 6.45 8.80 23.75
C GLY A 282 5.84 9.08 22.39
N GLY A 283 4.51 8.96 22.27
CA GLY A 283 3.80 9.15 21.00
C GLY A 283 3.86 7.93 20.08
N ASP A 284 3.63 8.13 18.77
CA ASP A 284 3.64 7.05 17.77
C ASP A 284 5.05 6.80 17.21
N PRO A 285 5.69 5.63 17.45
CA PRO A 285 7.03 5.33 16.95
C PRO A 285 7.16 5.45 15.41
N ALA A 286 6.11 5.09 14.66
CA ALA A 286 6.15 5.16 13.19
C ALA A 286 6.35 6.59 12.68
N ARG A 287 5.74 7.57 13.35
CA ARG A 287 5.91 8.99 13.03
C ARG A 287 7.31 9.48 13.36
N TRP A 288 7.95 8.98 14.41
CA TRP A 288 9.33 9.35 14.74
C TRP A 288 10.33 8.81 13.72
N TRP A 289 10.17 7.54 13.32
CA TRP A 289 10.97 6.98 12.23
C TRP A 289 10.77 7.74 10.92
N GLN A 290 9.53 8.09 10.58
CA GLN A 290 9.25 8.92 9.41
C GLN A 290 9.92 10.30 9.50
N ARG A 291 9.95 10.90 10.69
CA ARG A 291 10.64 12.17 10.94
C ARG A 291 12.14 12.06 10.67
N ILE A 292 12.77 10.96 11.08
CA ILE A 292 14.19 10.68 10.79
C ILE A 292 14.41 10.61 9.27
N VAL A 293 13.59 9.85 8.54
CA VAL A 293 13.68 9.75 7.07
C VAL A 293 13.57 11.14 6.44
N THR A 294 12.55 11.93 6.81
CA THR A 294 12.35 13.27 6.25
C THR A 294 13.53 14.20 6.52
N ALA A 295 14.10 14.17 7.72
CA ALA A 295 15.27 14.98 8.06
C ALA A 295 16.50 14.58 7.23
N LEU A 296 16.80 13.28 7.13
CA LEU A 296 17.92 12.76 6.34
C LEU A 296 17.78 13.07 4.85
N ASP A 297 16.56 12.96 4.30
CA ASP A 297 16.27 13.29 2.90
C ASP A 297 16.33 14.80 2.63
N SER A 298 16.16 15.63 3.66
CA SER A 298 16.35 17.08 3.61
C SER A 298 17.83 17.51 3.76
N GLY A 299 18.76 16.55 3.85
CA GLY A 299 20.19 16.80 3.95
C GLY A 299 20.75 16.88 5.38
N ALA A 300 19.94 16.61 6.42
CA ALA A 300 20.45 16.46 7.77
C ALA A 300 21.46 15.29 7.84
N SER A 301 22.54 15.46 8.60
CA SER A 301 23.55 14.40 8.78
C SER A 301 23.30 13.63 10.06
N TRP A 302 23.25 12.30 9.96
CA TRP A 302 23.33 11.42 11.14
C TRP A 302 24.78 11.41 11.67
N PRO A 303 25.07 11.64 12.96
CA PRO A 303 26.44 11.55 13.51
C PRO A 303 26.92 10.10 13.64
N ALA A 304 28.24 9.85 13.51
CA ALA A 304 28.78 8.47 13.45
C ALA A 304 28.78 7.80 14.81
N GLU A 305 28.96 8.60 15.87
CA GLU A 305 28.81 8.20 17.26
C GLU A 305 27.41 7.66 17.61
N GLU A 306 26.41 7.90 16.77
CA GLU A 306 25.03 7.42 16.94
C GLU A 306 24.73 6.17 16.10
N ASP A 307 25.70 5.65 15.33
CA ASP A 307 25.52 4.42 14.56
C ASP A 307 25.35 3.19 15.50
N ASP A 308 25.72 3.31 16.77
CA ASP A 308 25.49 2.30 17.82
C ASP A 308 24.22 2.51 18.66
N TRP A 309 23.35 3.45 18.26
CA TRP A 309 22.08 3.67 18.97
C TRP A 309 21.23 2.39 18.98
N PRO A 310 20.91 1.80 20.15
CA PRO A 310 20.28 0.47 20.23
C PRO A 310 18.93 0.37 19.50
N ALA A 311 18.16 1.47 19.45
CA ALA A 311 16.86 1.48 18.77
C ALA A 311 16.97 1.27 17.26
N LEU A 312 18.16 1.43 16.66
CA LEU A 312 18.39 1.11 15.24
C LEU A 312 18.19 -0.37 14.93
N ALA A 313 18.31 -1.27 15.92
CA ALA A 313 17.98 -2.68 15.74
C ALA A 313 16.52 -2.89 15.30
N ASP A 314 15.61 -2.03 15.79
CA ASP A 314 14.17 -2.07 15.50
C ASP A 314 13.75 -1.04 14.44
N ALA A 315 14.71 -0.30 13.86
CA ALA A 315 14.39 0.75 12.90
C ALA A 315 13.77 0.16 11.60
N PRO A 316 12.75 0.81 11.04
CA PRO A 316 12.21 0.47 9.73
C PRO A 316 13.28 0.55 8.64
N SER A 317 13.15 -0.31 7.63
CA SER A 317 14.08 -0.39 6.49
C SER A 317 14.23 0.96 5.76
N THR A 318 13.18 1.79 5.76
CA THR A 318 13.22 3.15 5.19
C THR A 318 14.22 4.07 5.88
N VAL A 319 14.34 3.99 7.22
CA VAL A 319 15.31 4.77 8.00
C VAL A 319 16.73 4.31 7.68
N ILE A 320 16.95 3.00 7.68
CA ILE A 320 18.26 2.40 7.43
C ILE A 320 18.75 2.70 6.02
N ARG A 321 17.87 2.64 5.01
CA ARG A 321 18.18 3.05 3.64
C ARG A 321 18.47 4.54 3.53
N ALA A 322 17.74 5.40 4.26
CA ALA A 322 18.01 6.84 4.28
C ALA A 322 19.40 7.15 4.87
N MET A 323 19.76 6.52 6.00
CA MET A 323 21.10 6.62 6.60
C MET A 323 22.18 6.07 5.66
N ALA A 324 21.94 4.91 5.05
CA ALA A 324 22.89 4.27 4.14
C ALA A 324 23.14 5.08 2.86
N ARG A 325 22.20 5.90 2.38
CA ARG A 325 22.46 6.82 1.26
C ARG A 325 23.60 7.79 1.55
N GLN A 326 23.75 8.21 2.81
CA GLN A 326 24.83 9.10 3.25
C GLN A 326 26.11 8.33 3.60
N ARG A 327 25.97 7.19 4.30
CA ARG A 327 27.09 6.41 4.85
C ARG A 327 27.73 5.44 3.86
N ALA A 328 26.90 4.79 3.07
CA ALA A 328 27.30 3.71 2.17
C ALA A 328 26.64 3.91 0.80
N PRO A 329 26.92 5.04 0.10
CA PRO A 329 26.24 5.37 -1.16
C PRO A 329 26.41 4.28 -2.22
N ARG A 330 27.57 3.61 -2.26
CA ARG A 330 27.82 2.46 -3.14
C ARG A 330 26.94 1.26 -2.82
N PHE A 331 26.74 0.96 -1.54
CA PHE A 331 25.86 -0.11 -1.08
C PHE A 331 24.40 0.20 -1.46
N CYS A 332 23.94 1.42 -1.19
CA CYS A 332 22.60 1.87 -1.59
C CYS A 332 22.38 1.85 -3.11
N ALA A 333 23.37 2.29 -3.89
CA ALA A 333 23.29 2.24 -5.35
C ALA A 333 23.19 0.79 -5.85
N ALA A 334 23.98 -0.12 -5.28
CA ALA A 334 23.94 -1.53 -5.63
C ALA A 334 22.61 -2.22 -5.22
N LEU A 335 22.08 -1.90 -4.03
CA LEU A 335 20.74 -2.34 -3.62
C LEU A 335 19.65 -1.82 -4.56
N ALA A 336 19.70 -0.53 -4.91
CA ALA A 336 18.74 0.07 -5.84
C ALA A 336 18.81 -0.58 -7.22
N ALA A 337 20.00 -0.94 -7.71
CA ALA A 337 20.17 -1.68 -8.95
C ALA A 337 19.55 -3.09 -8.90
N LEU A 338 19.61 -3.78 -7.76
CA LEU A 338 18.91 -5.06 -7.56
C LEU A 338 17.39 -4.88 -7.51
N ASP A 339 16.91 -3.88 -6.78
CA ASP A 339 15.48 -3.55 -6.70
C ASP A 339 14.91 -3.21 -8.10
N GLN A 340 15.72 -2.58 -8.96
CA GLN A 340 15.36 -2.24 -10.34
C GLN A 340 15.50 -3.39 -11.34
N LEU A 341 16.16 -4.50 -10.98
CA LEU A 341 16.40 -5.62 -11.91
C LEU A 341 15.11 -6.19 -12.48
N GLY A 342 14.05 -6.28 -11.67
CA GLY A 342 12.75 -6.77 -12.11
C GLY A 342 12.15 -5.91 -13.22
N ALA A 343 12.12 -4.58 -13.01
CA ALA A 343 11.61 -3.62 -13.98
C ALA A 343 12.48 -3.58 -15.26
N TRP A 344 13.80 -3.58 -15.09
CA TRP A 344 14.72 -3.62 -16.23
C TRP A 344 14.58 -4.92 -17.04
N THR A 345 14.52 -6.07 -16.38
CA THR A 345 14.26 -7.38 -17.04
C THR A 345 12.94 -7.32 -17.78
N GLN A 346 11.90 -6.78 -17.16
CA GLN A 346 10.59 -6.64 -17.80
C GLN A 346 10.70 -5.81 -19.08
N GLN A 347 11.35 -4.66 -19.04
CA GLN A 347 11.56 -3.79 -20.19
C GLN A 347 12.32 -4.50 -21.33
N GLN A 348 13.34 -5.31 -21.01
CA GLN A 348 14.15 -5.99 -22.02
C GLN A 348 13.47 -7.22 -22.62
N THR A 349 12.66 -7.92 -21.83
CA THR A 349 12.17 -9.26 -22.18
C THR A 349 10.71 -9.30 -22.59
N GLN A 350 9.93 -8.27 -22.25
CA GLN A 350 8.54 -8.13 -22.64
C GLN A 350 8.41 -7.21 -23.85
N LEU A 351 8.12 -7.81 -25.00
CA LEU A 351 7.83 -7.09 -26.23
C LEU A 351 6.31 -7.06 -26.44
N ASP A 352 5.77 -5.93 -26.86
CA ASP A 352 4.35 -5.86 -27.23
C ASP A 352 4.06 -6.89 -28.33
N ALA A 353 3.13 -7.81 -28.08
CA ALA A 353 2.92 -8.92 -29.01
C ALA A 353 2.29 -8.46 -30.32
N GLU A 354 1.45 -7.44 -30.29
CA GLU A 354 0.80 -6.92 -31.48
C GLU A 354 1.85 -6.23 -32.37
N ASP A 355 2.74 -5.42 -31.78
CA ASP A 355 3.85 -4.79 -32.50
C ASP A 355 4.78 -5.83 -33.15
N VAL A 356 5.10 -6.92 -32.43
CA VAL A 356 5.93 -8.01 -32.98
C VAL A 356 5.19 -8.73 -34.12
N LEU A 357 3.91 -9.05 -33.96
CA LEU A 357 3.11 -9.73 -34.99
C LEU A 357 2.94 -8.86 -36.26
N GLN A 358 2.71 -7.56 -36.09
CA GLN A 358 2.55 -6.63 -37.21
C GLN A 358 3.87 -6.36 -37.93
N SER A 359 5.00 -6.50 -37.24
CA SER A 359 6.33 -6.36 -37.84
C SER A 359 6.79 -7.54 -38.70
N LEU A 360 6.01 -8.63 -38.79
CA LEU A 360 6.31 -9.74 -39.68
C LEU A 360 6.17 -9.30 -41.14
N ASP A 361 7.29 -9.34 -41.87
CA ASP A 361 7.33 -9.00 -43.29
C ASP A 361 6.81 -10.14 -44.19
N ASP A 362 6.83 -9.93 -45.51
CA ASP A 362 6.34 -10.92 -46.47
C ASP A 362 7.15 -12.22 -46.46
N ARG A 363 8.46 -12.15 -46.17
CA ARG A 363 9.30 -13.34 -46.07
C ARG A 363 8.99 -14.12 -44.80
N ASP A 364 8.77 -13.43 -43.68
CA ASP A 364 8.34 -14.05 -42.43
C ASP A 364 7.00 -14.78 -42.61
N ARG A 365 6.06 -14.16 -43.32
CA ARG A 365 4.75 -14.76 -43.63
C ARG A 365 4.89 -15.95 -44.58
N ALA A 366 5.75 -15.85 -45.60
CA ALA A 366 6.03 -16.94 -46.52
C ALA A 366 6.66 -18.15 -45.80
N LEU A 367 7.57 -17.91 -44.86
CA LEU A 367 8.17 -18.96 -44.04
C LEU A 367 7.13 -19.64 -43.15
N ALA A 368 6.26 -18.86 -42.50
CA ALA A 368 5.17 -19.41 -41.71
C ALA A 368 4.22 -20.27 -42.57
N GLU A 369 3.90 -19.84 -43.79
CA GLU A 369 3.05 -20.60 -44.72
C GLU A 369 3.73 -21.88 -45.22
N LEU A 370 5.06 -21.85 -45.44
CA LEU A 370 5.84 -23.06 -45.73
C LEU A 370 5.64 -24.09 -44.61
N TRP A 371 5.67 -23.69 -43.34
CA TRP A 371 5.42 -24.61 -42.22
C TRP A 371 3.99 -25.12 -42.17
N VAL A 372 2.98 -24.30 -42.52
CA VAL A 372 1.57 -24.75 -42.63
C VAL A 372 1.44 -25.87 -43.65
N SER A 373 2.08 -25.74 -44.81
CA SER A 373 1.97 -26.74 -45.90
C SER A 373 2.57 -28.12 -45.56
N THR A 374 3.43 -28.21 -44.54
CA THR A 374 3.97 -29.49 -44.04
C THR A 374 3.01 -30.26 -43.13
N GLN A 375 1.90 -29.65 -42.72
CA GLN A 375 0.90 -30.31 -41.87
C GLN A 375 -0.10 -31.12 -42.72
N PRO A 376 -0.63 -32.24 -42.21
CA PRO A 376 -1.62 -33.04 -42.93
C PRO A 376 -2.88 -32.22 -43.27
N ALA A 377 -3.61 -32.64 -44.30
CA ALA A 377 -4.84 -31.99 -44.73
C ALA A 377 -5.84 -31.90 -43.57
N VAL A 378 -6.24 -30.67 -43.23
CA VAL A 378 -7.19 -30.36 -42.16
C VAL A 378 -8.32 -29.48 -42.71
N ASN A 379 -9.43 -29.37 -41.97
CA ASN A 379 -10.50 -28.45 -42.34
C ASN A 379 -10.05 -26.98 -42.28
N ALA A 380 -10.82 -26.07 -42.88
CA ALA A 380 -10.46 -24.65 -43.01
C ALA A 380 -10.22 -23.95 -41.65
N GLU A 381 -11.01 -24.29 -40.64
CA GLU A 381 -10.88 -23.72 -39.29
C GLU A 381 -9.54 -24.13 -38.64
N MET A 382 -9.20 -25.42 -38.70
CA MET A 382 -7.94 -25.93 -38.20
C MET A 382 -6.76 -25.38 -39.01
N ALA A 383 -6.89 -25.22 -40.32
CA ALA A 383 -5.87 -24.61 -41.15
C ALA A 383 -5.57 -23.16 -40.70
N ALA A 384 -6.61 -22.36 -40.42
CA ALA A 384 -6.46 -21.01 -39.89
C ALA A 384 -5.79 -21.00 -38.50
N ALA A 385 -6.15 -21.94 -37.62
CA ALA A 385 -5.53 -22.08 -36.30
C ALA A 385 -4.05 -22.48 -36.37
N ILE A 386 -3.70 -23.39 -37.31
CA ILE A 386 -2.32 -23.79 -37.59
C ILE A 386 -1.54 -22.59 -38.16
N ARG A 387 -2.11 -21.84 -39.11
CA ARG A 387 -1.46 -20.64 -39.65
C ARG A 387 -1.19 -19.60 -38.56
N ALA A 388 -2.15 -19.35 -37.67
CA ALA A 388 -1.97 -18.43 -36.55
C ALA A 388 -0.84 -18.91 -35.63
N GLN A 389 -0.78 -20.22 -35.36
CA GLN A 389 0.30 -20.83 -34.59
C GLN A 389 1.67 -20.65 -35.25
N MET A 390 1.79 -20.90 -36.56
CA MET A 390 3.05 -20.78 -37.29
C MET A 390 3.55 -19.33 -37.34
N GLN A 391 2.67 -18.37 -37.63
CA GLN A 391 3.03 -16.94 -37.60
C GLN A 391 3.43 -16.48 -36.18
N THR A 392 2.80 -17.03 -35.15
CA THR A 392 3.18 -16.72 -33.76
C THR A 392 4.52 -17.35 -33.37
N ALA A 393 4.83 -18.55 -33.87
CA ALA A 393 6.14 -19.15 -33.71
C ALA A 393 7.23 -18.30 -34.38
N ARG A 394 6.97 -17.79 -35.60
CA ARG A 394 7.89 -16.87 -36.27
C ARG A 394 8.06 -15.56 -35.50
N ALA A 395 6.97 -14.96 -35.02
CA ALA A 395 7.04 -13.78 -34.17
C ALA A 395 7.84 -14.02 -32.87
N ALA A 396 7.75 -15.21 -32.28
CA ALA A 396 8.58 -15.58 -31.13
C ALA A 396 10.08 -15.63 -31.48
N GLU A 397 10.46 -16.09 -32.69
CA GLU A 397 11.84 -16.00 -33.18
C GLU A 397 12.30 -14.55 -33.31
N LYS A 398 11.46 -13.67 -33.86
CA LYS A 398 11.77 -12.23 -33.95
C LYS A 398 11.90 -11.58 -32.56
N ALA A 399 11.06 -11.97 -31.61
CA ALA A 399 11.15 -11.52 -30.22
C ALA A 399 12.48 -11.96 -29.57
N ALA A 400 12.89 -13.22 -29.74
CA ALA A 400 14.18 -13.73 -29.28
C ALA A 400 15.36 -12.98 -29.94
N GLN A 401 15.29 -12.73 -31.25
CA GLN A 401 16.29 -11.95 -31.98
C GLN A 401 16.44 -10.54 -31.40
N ARG A 402 15.33 -9.80 -31.23
CA ARG A 402 15.34 -8.44 -30.67
C ARG A 402 15.92 -8.41 -29.25
N TYR A 403 15.54 -9.37 -28.41
CA TYR A 403 16.09 -9.49 -27.07
C TYR A 403 17.61 -9.72 -27.08
N LEU A 404 18.09 -10.68 -27.88
CA LEU A 404 19.53 -10.95 -27.96
C LEU A 404 20.31 -9.75 -28.51
N GLN A 405 19.74 -9.03 -29.48
CA GLN A 405 20.30 -7.78 -30.00
C GLN A 405 20.33 -6.66 -28.95
N SER A 406 19.33 -6.58 -28.07
CA SER A 406 19.30 -5.56 -27.00
C SER A 406 20.39 -5.78 -25.94
N LEU A 407 20.94 -7.00 -25.85
CA LEU A 407 22.13 -7.31 -25.06
C LEU A 407 23.45 -6.90 -25.75
N GLY A 408 23.40 -6.27 -26.92
CA GLY A 408 24.56 -5.87 -27.71
C GLY A 408 25.22 -7.00 -28.50
N LEU A 409 24.49 -8.10 -28.75
CA LEU A 409 24.99 -9.25 -29.51
C LEU A 409 24.63 -9.14 -30.99
N SER A 410 25.51 -9.60 -31.89
CA SER A 410 25.18 -9.70 -33.31
C SER A 410 24.33 -10.95 -33.54
N VAL A 411 23.18 -10.83 -34.20
CA VAL A 411 22.24 -11.95 -34.38
C VAL A 411 21.82 -12.07 -35.84
N ARG A 412 22.21 -13.17 -36.49
CA ARG A 412 21.75 -13.59 -37.82
C ARG A 412 20.48 -14.44 -37.69
N ASP A 413 19.51 -14.15 -38.53
CA ASP A 413 18.26 -14.89 -38.66
C ASP A 413 18.50 -16.07 -39.63
N VAL A 414 18.66 -17.28 -39.10
CA VAL A 414 19.00 -18.47 -39.89
C VAL A 414 17.75 -19.16 -40.40
N ALA A 415 16.65 -19.13 -39.63
CA ALA A 415 15.38 -19.74 -40.00
C ALA A 415 14.85 -19.24 -41.35
N ILE A 416 15.04 -17.95 -41.68
CA ILE A 416 14.58 -17.34 -42.94
C ILE A 416 15.24 -17.91 -44.20
N GLU A 417 16.35 -18.62 -44.06
CA GLU A 417 17.12 -19.22 -45.17
C GLU A 417 16.46 -20.50 -45.71
N GLN A 418 15.47 -21.04 -44.99
CA GLN A 418 14.58 -22.09 -45.49
C GLN A 418 13.92 -21.74 -46.82
N LEU A 419 13.69 -20.44 -47.09
CA LEU A 419 13.05 -19.98 -48.31
C LEU A 419 13.95 -20.06 -49.55
N SER A 420 15.27 -19.98 -49.40
CA SER A 420 16.21 -19.95 -50.53
C SER A 420 16.91 -21.28 -50.79
N SER A 421 16.87 -22.22 -49.83
CA SER A 421 17.64 -23.48 -49.86
C SER A 421 19.16 -23.31 -49.99
N ALA A 422 19.69 -22.09 -49.79
CA ALA A 422 21.11 -21.78 -49.98
C ALA A 422 21.99 -22.25 -48.81
N ASP A 423 21.41 -22.37 -47.61
CA ASP A 423 22.07 -22.80 -46.39
C ASP A 423 21.20 -23.88 -45.72
N SER A 424 21.82 -24.90 -45.12
CA SER A 424 21.14 -25.96 -44.38
C SER A 424 21.24 -25.78 -42.86
N ALA A 425 21.91 -24.72 -42.38
CA ALA A 425 22.07 -24.42 -40.96
C ALA A 425 20.74 -24.28 -40.20
N TRP A 426 19.67 -23.87 -40.88
CA TRP A 426 18.31 -23.76 -40.32
C TRP A 426 17.76 -25.09 -39.79
N GLN A 427 18.29 -26.22 -40.26
CA GLN A 427 17.91 -27.54 -39.73
C GLN A 427 18.36 -27.71 -38.28
N ALA A 428 19.46 -27.05 -37.90
CA ALA A 428 20.06 -27.12 -36.59
C ALA A 428 19.64 -25.95 -35.67
N MET A 429 19.40 -24.75 -36.20
CA MET A 429 19.16 -23.55 -35.38
C MET A 429 18.24 -22.54 -36.07
N ASP A 430 17.58 -21.70 -35.29
CA ASP A 430 16.72 -20.63 -35.81
C ASP A 430 17.48 -19.30 -35.93
N LEU A 431 18.41 -19.04 -34.99
CA LEU A 431 19.26 -17.85 -34.95
C LEU A 431 20.74 -18.23 -34.76
N GLN A 432 21.64 -17.32 -35.14
CA GLN A 432 23.07 -17.46 -34.89
C GLN A 432 23.64 -16.18 -34.26
N ILE A 433 24.29 -16.31 -33.11
CA ILE A 433 24.90 -15.21 -32.36
C ILE A 433 26.39 -15.10 -32.69
N ASP A 434 26.86 -13.90 -33.03
CA ASP A 434 28.25 -13.55 -33.31
C ASP A 434 28.93 -14.48 -34.33
N GLY A 435 28.15 -14.97 -35.31
CA GLY A 435 28.61 -15.95 -36.30
C GLY A 435 29.05 -17.30 -35.71
N ARG A 436 28.80 -17.52 -34.41
CA ARG A 436 29.44 -18.58 -33.63
C ARG A 436 28.44 -19.51 -32.95
N HIS A 437 27.44 -18.99 -32.25
CA HIS A 437 26.58 -19.82 -31.39
C HIS A 437 25.18 -19.97 -31.99
N GLY A 438 24.75 -21.21 -32.23
CA GLY A 438 23.39 -21.49 -32.68
C GLY A 438 22.37 -21.36 -31.55
N VAL A 439 21.18 -20.85 -31.87
CA VAL A 439 20.04 -20.76 -30.97
C VAL A 439 18.80 -21.33 -31.65
N ASP A 440 18.11 -22.24 -30.96
CA ASP A 440 16.86 -22.87 -31.35
C ASP A 440 15.75 -22.31 -30.43
N VAL A 441 14.87 -21.50 -31.00
CA VAL A 441 13.80 -20.81 -30.30
C VAL A 441 12.68 -21.80 -30.01
N LYS A 442 12.17 -21.75 -28.78
CA LYS A 442 11.06 -22.58 -28.32
C LYS A 442 9.93 -21.67 -27.93
N ASN A 443 8.87 -21.65 -28.73
CA ASN A 443 7.67 -20.91 -28.43
C ASN A 443 6.70 -21.76 -27.58
N CYS A 444 6.21 -21.21 -26.47
CA CYS A 444 5.05 -21.74 -25.75
C CYS A 444 3.95 -20.69 -25.70
N ARG A 445 2.85 -20.95 -26.40
CA ARG A 445 1.62 -20.17 -26.25
C ARG A 445 1.11 -20.32 -24.81
N ARG A 446 0.75 -19.20 -24.18
CA ARG A 446 0.16 -19.20 -22.84
C ARG A 446 -1.12 -20.03 -22.84
N THR A 447 -1.26 -20.84 -21.79
CA THR A 447 -2.47 -21.62 -21.56
C THR A 447 -3.55 -20.77 -20.92
N LEU A 448 -4.79 -21.20 -21.04
CA LEU A 448 -5.93 -20.39 -20.61
C LEU A 448 -5.91 -20.02 -19.13
N ASN A 449 -5.53 -20.99 -18.29
CA ASN A 449 -5.58 -20.89 -16.84
C ASN A 449 -4.20 -20.96 -16.16
N GLY A 450 -3.12 -21.17 -16.92
CA GLY A 450 -1.76 -21.26 -16.39
C GLY A 450 -0.86 -20.08 -16.71
N GLY A 451 -1.26 -19.23 -17.66
CA GLY A 451 -0.43 -18.11 -18.12
C GLY A 451 0.95 -18.58 -18.60
N MET A 452 2.00 -17.93 -18.10
CA MET A 452 3.41 -18.26 -18.43
C MET A 452 3.93 -19.52 -17.72
N ARG A 453 3.20 -20.06 -16.75
CA ARG A 453 3.67 -21.15 -15.87
C ARG A 453 3.42 -22.55 -16.45
N SER A 454 2.93 -22.65 -17.67
CA SER A 454 2.73 -23.96 -18.30
C SER A 454 4.07 -24.65 -18.54
N GLY A 455 4.19 -25.90 -18.08
CA GLY A 455 5.40 -26.73 -18.23
C GLY A 455 5.52 -27.45 -19.57
N ARG A 456 4.84 -26.99 -20.63
CA ARG A 456 4.71 -27.69 -21.91
C ARG A 456 5.67 -27.22 -22.99
N TRP A 457 6.90 -26.94 -22.63
CA TRP A 457 7.90 -26.48 -23.60
C TRP A 457 8.47 -27.67 -24.36
N LYS A 458 7.97 -27.89 -25.57
CA LYS A 458 8.32 -29.08 -26.36
C LYS A 458 9.66 -28.91 -27.08
N VAL A 459 10.65 -29.70 -26.70
CA VAL A 459 11.96 -29.79 -27.33
C VAL A 459 12.08 -31.15 -28.01
N LYS A 460 12.08 -31.20 -29.35
CA LYS A 460 12.16 -32.47 -30.10
C LYS A 460 13.48 -33.21 -29.79
N ALA A 461 14.58 -32.50 -29.90
CA ALA A 461 15.88 -33.03 -29.54
C ALA A 461 16.78 -31.87 -29.14
N PHE A 462 17.74 -32.15 -28.28
CA PHE A 462 18.88 -31.28 -28.14
C PHE A 462 19.75 -31.41 -29.39
N LYS A 463 20.07 -30.28 -29.99
CA LYS A 463 20.83 -30.20 -31.24
C LYS A 463 22.27 -29.77 -30.95
N ALA A 464 23.18 -30.17 -31.81
CA ALA A 464 24.53 -29.64 -31.86
C ALA A 464 24.73 -28.90 -33.19
N ASP A 465 25.55 -27.86 -33.19
CA ASP A 465 25.94 -27.16 -34.41
C ASP A 465 26.98 -27.95 -35.22
N VAL A 466 27.38 -27.41 -36.37
CA VAL A 466 28.38 -28.04 -37.26
C VAL A 466 29.75 -28.23 -36.61
N ALA A 467 30.05 -27.48 -35.55
CA ALA A 467 31.28 -27.59 -34.77
C ALA A 467 31.11 -28.50 -33.53
N GLY A 468 29.97 -29.20 -33.41
CA GLY A 468 29.66 -30.11 -32.31
C GLY A 468 29.31 -29.43 -30.99
N ARG A 469 29.07 -28.11 -30.99
CA ARG A 469 28.68 -27.36 -29.78
C ARG A 469 27.18 -27.44 -29.58
N ASP A 470 26.74 -27.48 -28.33
CA ASP A 470 25.32 -27.41 -27.98
C ASP A 470 24.67 -26.18 -28.62
N VAL A 471 23.56 -26.40 -29.33
CA VAL A 471 22.66 -25.33 -29.75
C VAL A 471 21.88 -24.86 -28.52
N LEU A 472 21.92 -23.55 -28.25
CA LEU A 472 21.19 -22.96 -27.14
C LEU A 472 19.69 -23.03 -27.41
N LEU A 473 18.89 -23.26 -26.38
CA LEU A 473 17.44 -23.14 -26.44
C LEU A 473 17.03 -21.78 -25.91
N CYS A 474 16.23 -21.01 -26.65
CA CYS A 474 15.66 -19.75 -26.18
C CYS A 474 14.15 -19.88 -25.98
N GLY A 475 13.69 -19.81 -24.73
CA GLY A 475 12.27 -19.93 -24.38
C GLY A 475 11.53 -18.61 -24.56
N VAL A 476 10.47 -18.60 -25.36
CA VAL A 476 9.60 -17.43 -25.56
C VAL A 476 8.14 -17.79 -25.26
N SER A 477 7.52 -17.06 -24.33
CA SER A 477 6.10 -17.21 -24.00
C SER A 477 5.29 -16.21 -24.82
N SER A 478 4.47 -16.71 -25.73
CA SER A 478 3.61 -15.89 -26.57
C SER A 478 2.17 -15.87 -26.07
N PRO A 479 1.39 -14.81 -26.39
CA PRO A 479 -0.06 -14.87 -26.22
C PRO A 479 -0.71 -15.98 -27.06
N TYR A 480 -1.98 -16.24 -26.79
CA TYR A 480 -2.81 -17.02 -27.71
C TYR A 480 -3.24 -16.12 -28.87
N THR A 481 -3.14 -16.61 -30.09
CA THR A 481 -3.42 -15.84 -31.31
C THR A 481 -4.42 -16.56 -32.20
N ARG A 482 -5.16 -15.78 -32.99
CA ARG A 482 -6.10 -16.28 -34.01
C ARG A 482 -6.27 -15.25 -35.12
N PHE A 483 -6.77 -15.70 -36.27
CA PHE A 483 -7.23 -14.78 -37.30
C PHE A 483 -8.64 -14.28 -36.96
N ASP A 484 -8.83 -12.97 -37.08
CA ASP A 484 -10.10 -12.27 -36.96
C ASP A 484 -10.22 -11.34 -38.18
N ASP A 485 -11.22 -11.57 -39.02
CA ASP A 485 -11.40 -10.85 -40.29
C ASP A 485 -10.11 -10.83 -41.17
N GLY A 486 -9.36 -11.95 -41.17
CA GLY A 486 -8.12 -12.10 -41.94
C GLY A 486 -6.87 -11.48 -41.29
N VAL A 487 -7.02 -10.79 -40.15
CA VAL A 487 -5.92 -10.19 -39.39
C VAL A 487 -5.52 -11.10 -38.23
N LEU A 488 -4.23 -11.43 -38.12
CA LEU A 488 -3.73 -12.18 -36.97
C LEU A 488 -3.74 -11.26 -35.74
N THR A 489 -4.49 -11.62 -34.71
CA THR A 489 -4.58 -10.85 -33.48
C THR A 489 -4.22 -11.67 -32.24
N SER A 490 -3.58 -11.02 -31.29
CA SER A 490 -3.34 -11.54 -29.93
C SER A 490 -4.53 -11.29 -28.99
N ARG A 491 -5.44 -10.37 -29.36
CA ARG A 491 -6.63 -10.05 -28.59
C ARG A 491 -7.70 -11.09 -28.93
N ALA A 492 -7.91 -12.05 -28.03
CA ALA A 492 -9.19 -12.75 -28.03
C ALA A 492 -10.28 -11.68 -27.87
N ARG A 493 -11.04 -11.32 -28.93
CA ARG A 493 -12.16 -10.38 -28.80
C ARG A 493 -12.98 -10.84 -27.59
N ARG A 494 -13.14 -9.92 -26.64
CA ARG A 494 -13.97 -10.08 -25.46
C ARG A 494 -15.37 -10.48 -25.94
N HIS A 495 -15.68 -11.77 -26.00
CA HIS A 495 -17.08 -12.15 -25.96
C HIS A 495 -17.56 -11.67 -24.59
N ALA A 496 -18.46 -10.70 -24.59
CA ALA A 496 -18.95 -10.02 -23.38
C ALA A 496 -19.55 -10.98 -22.32
N ALA A 497 -19.74 -12.25 -22.66
CA ALA A 497 -20.19 -13.31 -21.76
C ALA A 497 -19.07 -13.96 -20.92
N ASP A 498 -17.79 -13.87 -21.32
CA ASP A 498 -16.67 -14.49 -20.58
C ASP A 498 -16.05 -13.51 -19.57
N SER A 499 -16.81 -13.26 -18.50
CA SER A 499 -16.51 -12.31 -17.42
C SER A 499 -15.21 -12.55 -16.65
N TRP A 500 -14.54 -13.69 -16.81
CA TRP A 500 -13.36 -14.04 -16.01
C TRP A 500 -12.04 -13.41 -16.51
N ARG A 501 -11.99 -12.86 -17.73
CA ARG A 501 -10.83 -12.07 -18.24
C ARG A 501 -11.08 -10.56 -18.31
N ALA A 502 -12.25 -10.08 -17.92
CA ALA A 502 -12.65 -8.68 -18.07
C ALA A 502 -11.93 -7.69 -17.13
N ALA A 503 -10.98 -8.15 -16.29
CA ALA A 503 -10.49 -7.37 -15.15
C ALA A 503 -9.27 -6.46 -15.40
N LEU A 504 -8.66 -6.41 -16.59
CA LEU A 504 -7.58 -5.45 -16.87
C LEU A 504 -7.80 -4.70 -18.19
N PRO A 505 -8.44 -3.52 -18.17
CA PRO A 505 -8.43 -2.59 -19.29
C PRO A 505 -7.01 -2.06 -19.54
N GLY A 506 -6.51 -2.18 -20.78
CA GLY A 506 -5.34 -1.42 -21.26
C GLY A 506 -3.97 -2.12 -21.29
N ALA A 507 -3.82 -3.34 -20.77
CA ALA A 507 -2.56 -4.07 -20.94
C ALA A 507 -2.58 -4.85 -22.27
N ASN A 508 -1.81 -4.42 -23.27
CA ASN A 508 -1.52 -5.26 -24.43
C ASN A 508 -0.84 -6.55 -23.96
N GLU A 509 -1.17 -7.68 -24.59
CA GLU A 509 -0.47 -8.92 -24.27
C GLU A 509 0.98 -8.84 -24.77
N ALA A 510 1.97 -9.20 -23.95
CA ALA A 510 3.37 -9.20 -24.36
C ALA A 510 3.84 -10.58 -24.83
N MET A 511 4.77 -10.65 -25.77
CA MET A 511 5.69 -11.78 -25.93
C MET A 511 6.81 -11.67 -24.89
N VAL A 512 7.10 -12.74 -24.17
CA VAL A 512 8.04 -12.70 -23.05
C VAL A 512 9.16 -13.71 -23.27
N VAL A 513 10.39 -13.23 -23.40
CA VAL A 513 11.58 -14.09 -23.41
C VAL A 513 11.87 -14.55 -21.99
N LEU A 514 11.81 -15.86 -21.75
CA LEU A 514 12.03 -16.45 -20.43
C LEU A 514 13.50 -16.70 -20.12
N GLY A 515 14.35 -16.73 -21.15
CA GLY A 515 15.78 -16.96 -21.03
C GLY A 515 16.30 -18.03 -21.99
N VAL A 516 17.55 -18.43 -21.76
CA VAL A 516 18.29 -19.41 -22.54
C VAL A 516 18.79 -20.56 -21.67
N THR A 517 18.78 -21.78 -22.22
CA THR A 517 19.38 -22.96 -21.58
C THR A 517 19.96 -23.89 -22.64
N HIS A 518 20.56 -25.00 -22.25
CA HIS A 518 21.03 -26.03 -23.17
C HIS A 518 20.97 -27.42 -22.52
N ALA A 519 21.17 -28.46 -23.34
CA ALA A 519 21.06 -29.86 -22.95
C ALA A 519 21.93 -30.21 -21.74
N GLY A 520 23.22 -29.88 -21.83
CA GLY A 520 24.20 -30.22 -20.82
C GLY A 520 23.87 -29.60 -19.46
N GLU A 521 23.40 -28.35 -19.43
CA GLU A 521 22.98 -27.68 -18.19
C GLU A 521 21.80 -28.40 -17.55
N VAL A 522 20.75 -28.66 -18.31
CA VAL A 522 19.53 -29.31 -17.79
C VAL A 522 19.88 -30.69 -17.26
N GLN A 523 20.62 -31.49 -18.01
CA GLN A 523 21.03 -32.83 -17.59
C GLN A 523 21.92 -32.80 -16.34
N GLU A 524 22.84 -31.84 -16.25
CA GLU A 524 23.70 -31.69 -15.08
C GLU A 524 22.90 -31.31 -13.84
N LEU A 525 21.96 -30.36 -13.96
CA LEU A 525 21.04 -30.01 -12.88
C LEU A 525 20.22 -31.21 -12.43
N LEU A 526 19.65 -31.95 -13.38
CA LEU A 526 18.86 -33.15 -13.08
C LEU A 526 19.71 -34.22 -12.38
N ARG A 527 20.94 -34.44 -12.85
CA ARG A 527 21.87 -35.39 -12.22
C ARG A 527 22.24 -34.97 -10.80
N ARG A 528 22.33 -33.65 -10.55
CA ARG A 528 22.79 -33.10 -9.27
C ARG A 528 21.82 -33.34 -8.12
N PHE A 529 20.52 -33.17 -8.35
CA PHE A 529 19.49 -33.25 -7.30
C PHE A 529 18.82 -34.63 -7.18
N ARG A 530 19.42 -35.66 -7.79
CA ARG A 530 18.84 -37.02 -7.87
C ARG A 530 18.88 -37.83 -6.57
N ASP A 531 19.58 -37.35 -5.53
CA ASP A 531 19.78 -38.06 -4.27
C ASP A 531 18.50 -38.16 -3.42
N VAL A 532 17.53 -37.28 -3.65
CA VAL A 532 16.30 -37.19 -2.85
C VAL A 532 15.07 -37.61 -3.62
N PHE A 533 15.07 -37.41 -4.92
CA PHE A 533 13.99 -37.82 -5.81
C PHE A 533 14.57 -38.40 -7.10
N HIS A 534 13.95 -39.48 -7.57
CA HIS A 534 14.24 -40.01 -8.89
C HIS A 534 13.69 -39.03 -9.93
N LEU A 535 14.60 -38.31 -10.58
CA LEU A 535 14.22 -37.58 -11.76
C LEU A 535 13.94 -38.56 -12.89
N HIS A 536 12.68 -38.63 -13.30
CA HIS A 536 12.29 -39.47 -14.41
C HIS A 536 12.81 -38.86 -15.70
N SER A 537 13.93 -39.37 -16.21
CA SER A 537 14.34 -39.13 -17.58
C SER A 537 13.75 -40.25 -18.44
N PRO A 538 12.71 -39.99 -19.25
CA PRO A 538 12.21 -41.01 -20.17
C PRO A 538 13.35 -41.38 -21.11
N VAL A 539 13.84 -42.62 -21.01
CA VAL A 539 15.09 -43.10 -21.61
C VAL A 539 15.14 -42.90 -23.13
N ARG A 540 13.99 -42.79 -23.82
CA ARG A 540 13.91 -42.63 -25.28
C ARG A 540 12.57 -42.06 -25.78
N GLN A 541 12.33 -40.76 -25.66
CA GLN A 541 11.34 -40.11 -26.53
C GLN A 541 11.95 -38.83 -27.13
N ARG A 542 11.84 -38.68 -28.45
CA ARG A 542 12.27 -37.52 -29.26
C ARG A 542 11.43 -36.26 -28.96
N LEU A 543 10.96 -36.09 -27.74
CA LEU A 543 10.22 -34.94 -27.29
C LEU A 543 10.38 -34.83 -25.78
N MET A 544 11.23 -33.90 -25.35
CA MET A 544 11.33 -33.50 -23.96
C MET A 544 10.41 -32.33 -23.70
N GLU A 545 9.62 -32.42 -22.63
CA GLU A 545 8.90 -31.27 -22.09
C GLU A 545 9.79 -30.57 -21.07
N MET A 546 10.17 -29.35 -21.39
CA MET A 546 10.95 -28.50 -20.50
C MET A 546 9.99 -27.74 -19.57
N PRO A 547 10.32 -27.63 -18.28
CA PRO A 547 9.52 -26.87 -17.33
C PRO A 547 9.84 -25.39 -17.43
N VAL A 548 8.96 -24.53 -16.92
CA VAL A 548 9.17 -23.08 -16.92
C VAL A 548 10.41 -22.66 -16.12
N TRP A 549 10.80 -23.42 -15.09
CA TRP A 549 11.97 -23.11 -14.26
C TRP A 549 13.30 -23.36 -14.97
N ALA A 550 13.30 -24.08 -16.10
CA ALA A 550 14.54 -24.40 -16.81
C ALA A 550 15.09 -23.24 -17.65
N TRP A 551 14.34 -22.14 -17.75
CA TRP A 551 14.74 -20.94 -18.47
C TRP A 551 15.36 -19.94 -17.50
N ASP A 552 16.51 -19.37 -17.87
CA ASP A 552 17.13 -18.25 -17.16
C ASP A 552 18.01 -17.45 -18.12
N TYR A 553 18.42 -16.26 -17.74
CA TYR A 553 19.10 -15.33 -18.64
C TYR A 553 20.62 -15.55 -18.70
N PRO A 554 21.27 -15.20 -19.83
CA PRO A 554 22.71 -15.32 -19.96
C PRO A 554 23.44 -14.27 -19.10
N ILE A 555 24.75 -14.47 -18.88
CA ILE A 555 25.59 -13.55 -18.10
C ILE A 555 25.52 -12.11 -18.64
N ALA A 556 25.39 -11.92 -19.96
CA ALA A 556 25.24 -10.60 -20.57
C ALA A 556 24.03 -9.82 -20.02
N HIS A 557 22.90 -10.49 -19.76
CA HIS A 557 21.71 -9.91 -19.12
C HIS A 557 21.99 -9.50 -17.67
N TYR A 558 22.86 -10.25 -16.98
CA TYR A 558 23.13 -10.09 -15.56
C TYR A 558 24.40 -9.28 -15.25
N ARG A 559 24.99 -8.55 -16.22
CA ARG A 559 26.24 -7.81 -16.01
C ARG A 559 26.14 -6.79 -14.86
N ALA A 560 25.23 -5.82 -14.99
CA ALA A 560 25.01 -4.79 -13.97
C ALA A 560 24.59 -5.38 -12.61
N ARG A 561 23.79 -6.47 -12.65
CA ARG A 561 23.41 -7.24 -11.45
C ARG A 561 24.62 -7.84 -10.75
N ASN A 562 25.53 -8.49 -11.49
CA ASN A 562 26.70 -9.15 -10.93
C ASN A 562 27.68 -8.14 -10.33
N GLU A 563 27.89 -7.01 -11.01
CA GLU A 563 28.68 -5.89 -10.51
C GLU A 563 28.09 -5.36 -9.18
N SER A 564 26.76 -5.19 -9.12
CA SER A 564 26.07 -4.74 -7.91
C SER A 564 26.21 -5.76 -6.76
N LEU A 565 26.03 -7.05 -7.01
CA LEU A 565 26.22 -8.09 -5.99
C LEU A 565 27.66 -8.17 -5.48
N GLN A 566 28.65 -7.94 -6.34
CA GLN A 566 30.06 -7.86 -5.92
C GLN A 566 30.31 -6.66 -5.00
N VAL A 567 29.73 -5.49 -5.32
CA VAL A 567 29.81 -4.30 -4.46
C VAL A 567 29.17 -4.56 -3.11
N LEU A 568 27.98 -5.17 -3.07
CA LEU A 568 27.31 -5.51 -1.81
C LEU A 568 28.14 -6.48 -0.98
N ARG A 569 28.63 -7.56 -1.61
CA ARG A 569 29.48 -8.56 -0.95
C ARG A 569 30.73 -7.91 -0.32
N ALA A 570 31.46 -7.12 -1.10
CA ALA A 570 32.68 -6.46 -0.62
C ALA A 570 32.43 -5.51 0.58
N GLN A 571 31.26 -4.88 0.64
CA GLN A 571 30.88 -3.99 1.75
C GLN A 571 30.52 -4.74 3.04
N ILE A 572 29.96 -5.95 2.94
CA ILE A 572 29.52 -6.72 4.11
C ILE A 572 30.55 -7.74 4.61
N GLU A 573 31.61 -8.01 3.84
CA GLU A 573 32.71 -8.89 4.25
C GLU A 573 33.50 -8.34 5.45
N ALA A 574 33.56 -7.01 5.62
CA ALA A 574 34.07 -6.41 6.85
C ALA A 574 33.24 -6.88 8.06
N PRO A 575 33.76 -6.94 9.29
CA PRO A 575 32.94 -7.22 10.46
C PRO A 575 31.94 -6.08 10.73
N ALA A 576 30.74 -6.42 11.23
CA ALA A 576 29.74 -5.43 11.61
C ALA A 576 30.11 -4.84 12.98
N THR A 577 30.58 -3.59 13.00
CA THR A 577 31.00 -2.95 14.26
C THR A 577 29.85 -2.27 14.98
N THR A 578 28.91 -1.68 14.24
CA THR A 578 27.84 -0.84 14.82
C THR A 578 26.44 -1.47 14.75
N ALA A 579 25.47 -0.94 15.51
CA ALA A 579 24.06 -1.31 15.40
C ALA A 579 23.50 -1.02 14.00
N PHE A 580 23.86 0.12 13.42
CA PHE A 580 23.57 0.48 12.04
C PHE A 580 24.12 -0.55 11.04
N ASP A 581 25.40 -0.96 11.16
CA ASP A 581 25.99 -1.95 10.26
C ASP A 581 25.26 -3.28 10.31
N ARG A 582 24.93 -3.76 11.52
CA ARG A 582 24.17 -5.01 11.72
C ARG A 582 22.80 -4.91 11.07
N ARG A 583 22.10 -3.79 11.27
CA ARG A 583 20.77 -3.58 10.69
C ARG A 583 20.81 -3.38 9.18
N LEU A 584 21.82 -2.70 8.64
CA LEU A 584 22.05 -2.52 7.20
C LEU A 584 22.28 -3.86 6.51
N ARG A 585 23.04 -4.75 7.15
CA ARG A 585 23.26 -6.13 6.69
C ARG A 585 21.99 -6.96 6.67
N ALA A 586 21.09 -6.74 7.64
CA ALA A 586 19.77 -7.37 7.67
C ALA A 586 18.83 -6.90 6.54
N GLU A 587 19.17 -5.85 5.79
CA GLU A 587 18.44 -5.50 4.55
C GLU A 587 18.64 -6.52 3.43
N LEU A 588 19.71 -7.33 3.49
CA LEU A 588 20.00 -8.34 2.50
C LEU A 588 19.28 -9.65 2.82
N PRO A 589 18.73 -10.36 1.81
CA PRO A 589 18.13 -11.67 2.02
C PRO A 589 19.13 -12.66 2.67
N PRO A 590 18.72 -13.43 3.70
CA PRO A 590 19.56 -14.44 4.35
C PRO A 590 20.23 -15.43 3.36
N ALA A 591 19.54 -15.77 2.27
CA ALA A 591 20.11 -16.66 1.25
C ALA A 591 21.38 -16.09 0.58
N LEU A 592 21.53 -14.76 0.44
CA LEU A 592 22.75 -14.17 -0.13
C LEU A 592 23.99 -14.47 0.73
N TRP A 593 23.86 -14.43 2.05
CA TRP A 593 24.92 -14.80 2.98
C TRP A 593 25.38 -16.25 2.76
N SER A 594 24.43 -17.15 2.51
CA SER A 594 24.73 -18.55 2.20
C SER A 594 25.43 -18.69 0.85
N PHE A 595 25.02 -17.92 -0.18
CA PHE A 595 25.68 -17.94 -1.49
C PHE A 595 27.11 -17.39 -1.46
N TRP A 596 27.38 -16.43 -0.57
CA TRP A 596 28.69 -15.82 -0.44
C TRP A 596 29.60 -16.50 0.56
N ASP A 597 29.11 -17.57 1.20
CA ASP A 597 29.82 -18.31 2.23
C ASP A 597 30.20 -17.43 3.43
N LEU A 598 29.26 -16.56 3.83
CA LEU A 598 29.39 -15.63 4.94
C LEU A 598 28.43 -16.03 6.06
N ASP A 599 28.82 -15.77 7.31
CA ASP A 599 27.97 -16.00 8.48
C ASP A 599 26.77 -15.07 8.49
N LEU A 600 25.62 -15.62 8.89
CA LEU A 600 24.39 -14.85 8.96
C LEU A 600 24.56 -13.66 9.90
N PRO A 601 23.93 -12.51 9.61
CA PRO A 601 24.01 -11.36 10.49
C PRO A 601 23.45 -11.77 11.86
N GLY A 602 24.23 -11.50 12.92
CA GLY A 602 23.80 -11.69 14.31
C GLY A 602 22.81 -10.60 14.74
N ASP A 603 21.75 -10.39 13.96
CA ASP A 603 20.73 -9.36 14.16
C ASP A 603 19.69 -9.73 15.23
N GLY A 604 19.88 -10.87 15.90
CA GLY A 604 18.95 -11.39 16.91
C GLY A 604 17.69 -12.04 16.31
N THR A 605 17.57 -12.14 14.97
CA THR A 605 16.42 -12.79 14.34
C THR A 605 16.38 -14.28 14.74
N PRO A 606 15.30 -14.74 15.42
CA PRO A 606 15.18 -16.13 15.82
C PRO A 606 14.79 -16.98 14.60
N TRP A 607 15.79 -17.55 13.92
CA TRP A 607 15.56 -18.49 12.83
C TRP A 607 15.03 -19.83 13.35
N SER A 608 14.02 -20.38 12.68
CA SER A 608 13.55 -21.74 12.97
C SER A 608 14.65 -22.77 12.66
N LEU A 609 14.53 -23.98 13.24
CA LEU A 609 15.47 -25.07 12.93
C LEU A 609 15.50 -25.37 11.42
N GLN A 610 14.34 -25.35 10.76
CA GLN A 610 14.22 -25.56 9.32
C GLN A 610 14.96 -24.49 8.52
N GLN A 611 14.80 -23.22 8.91
CA GLN A 611 15.46 -22.11 8.22
C GLN A 611 16.99 -22.20 8.31
N ARG A 612 17.53 -22.50 9.50
CA ARG A 612 18.98 -22.70 9.68
C ARG A 612 19.49 -23.86 8.83
N ALA A 613 18.84 -25.02 8.92
CA ALA A 613 19.23 -26.19 8.13
C ALA A 613 19.14 -25.94 6.62
N PHE A 614 18.14 -25.18 6.16
CA PHE A 614 18.01 -24.76 4.77
C PHE A 614 19.19 -23.89 4.32
N LEU A 615 19.56 -22.87 5.10
CA LEU A 615 20.67 -21.95 4.78
C LEU A 615 22.03 -22.67 4.80
N GLU A 616 22.25 -23.56 5.76
CA GLU A 616 23.46 -24.39 5.82
C GLU A 616 23.57 -25.32 4.60
N LEU A 617 22.48 -26.01 4.24
CA LEU A 617 22.43 -26.87 3.06
C LEU A 617 22.65 -26.05 1.78
N LEU A 618 22.09 -24.84 1.70
CA LEU A 618 22.25 -23.92 0.58
C LEU A 618 23.70 -23.51 0.41
N ARG A 619 24.35 -23.07 1.50
CA ARG A 619 25.76 -22.70 1.55
C ARG A 619 26.64 -23.84 1.04
N GLU A 620 26.45 -25.04 1.59
CA GLU A 620 27.28 -26.20 1.23
C GLU A 620 27.09 -26.62 -0.23
N GLN A 621 25.85 -26.77 -0.70
CA GLN A 621 25.61 -27.18 -2.09
C GLN A 621 26.05 -26.13 -3.11
N TRP A 622 25.89 -24.85 -2.79
CA TRP A 622 26.35 -23.78 -3.66
C TRP A 622 27.87 -23.71 -3.70
N ARG A 623 28.57 -23.81 -2.55
CA ARG A 623 30.04 -23.89 -2.49
C ARG A 623 30.58 -25.01 -3.38
N GLN A 624 29.99 -26.21 -3.29
CA GLN A 624 30.34 -27.34 -4.17
C GLN A 624 30.03 -27.08 -5.65
N SER A 625 29.00 -26.28 -5.96
CA SER A 625 28.67 -25.87 -7.34
C SER A 625 29.71 -24.90 -7.88
N ALA A 626 29.99 -23.85 -7.11
CA ALA A 626 30.89 -22.77 -7.46
C ALA A 626 32.32 -23.29 -7.67
N ALA A 627 32.79 -24.24 -6.86
CA ALA A 627 34.11 -24.85 -6.97
C ALA A 627 34.39 -25.55 -8.32
N ARG A 628 33.34 -25.92 -9.08
CA ARG A 628 33.48 -26.54 -10.41
C ARG A 628 33.53 -25.52 -11.55
N MET A 629 33.26 -24.25 -11.26
CA MET A 629 33.19 -23.19 -12.26
C MET A 629 34.50 -22.41 -12.27
N LYS A 630 35.00 -22.06 -13.46
CA LYS A 630 36.20 -21.19 -13.58
C LYS A 630 35.96 -19.81 -12.97
N GLN A 631 34.75 -19.28 -13.12
CA GLN A 631 34.31 -17.99 -12.61
C GLN A 631 32.86 -18.15 -12.13
N PRO A 632 32.64 -18.55 -10.87
CA PRO A 632 31.28 -18.71 -10.36
C PRO A 632 30.59 -17.34 -10.28
N PRO A 633 29.32 -17.23 -10.72
CA PRO A 633 28.55 -16.02 -10.50
C PRO A 633 28.33 -15.80 -8.99
N PRO A 634 28.02 -14.57 -8.55
CA PRO A 634 27.79 -14.29 -7.13
C PRO A 634 26.56 -15.00 -6.55
N VAL A 635 25.62 -15.44 -7.38
CA VAL A 635 24.42 -16.20 -7.01
C VAL A 635 24.10 -17.25 -8.08
N PRO A 636 23.42 -18.36 -7.73
CA PRO A 636 23.01 -19.38 -8.70
C PRO A 636 22.03 -18.84 -9.75
N ARG A 637 21.89 -19.64 -10.82
CA ARG A 637 20.84 -19.49 -11.83
C ARG A 637 19.47 -19.94 -11.29
N LEU A 638 18.39 -19.39 -11.83
CA LEU A 638 17.01 -19.70 -11.43
C LEU A 638 16.72 -21.23 -11.41
N PRO A 639 17.04 -22.02 -12.47
CA PRO A 639 16.84 -23.47 -12.47
C PRO A 639 17.47 -24.19 -11.27
N TRP A 640 18.68 -23.78 -10.89
CA TRP A 640 19.40 -24.38 -9.77
C TRP A 640 18.68 -24.07 -8.45
N LEU A 641 18.30 -22.80 -8.23
CA LEU A 641 17.62 -22.40 -7.01
C LEU A 641 16.24 -23.05 -6.86
N TYR A 642 15.49 -23.15 -7.96
CA TYR A 642 14.19 -23.84 -7.99
C TYR A 642 14.33 -25.30 -7.52
N LEU A 643 15.26 -26.06 -8.13
CA LEU A 643 15.48 -27.46 -7.79
C LEU A 643 16.05 -27.62 -6.37
N PHE A 644 16.91 -26.70 -5.93
CA PHE A 644 17.41 -26.67 -4.57
C PHE A 644 16.27 -26.51 -3.55
N VAL A 645 15.35 -25.58 -3.76
CA VAL A 645 14.22 -25.36 -2.85
C VAL A 645 13.37 -26.63 -2.71
N LEU A 646 13.04 -27.27 -3.83
CA LEU A 646 12.31 -28.53 -3.82
C LEU A 646 13.08 -29.64 -3.11
N HIS A 647 14.38 -29.76 -3.39
CA HIS A 647 15.28 -30.73 -2.77
C HIS A 647 15.37 -30.56 -1.25
N ALA A 648 15.60 -29.34 -0.79
CA ALA A 648 15.70 -29.02 0.63
C ALA A 648 14.38 -29.31 1.36
N TRP A 649 13.23 -28.95 0.78
CA TRP A 649 11.92 -29.26 1.34
C TRP A 649 11.68 -30.78 1.45
N LEU A 650 11.98 -31.54 0.38
CA LEU A 650 11.83 -32.99 0.38
C LEU A 650 12.74 -33.67 1.43
N ARG A 651 14.00 -33.25 1.56
CA ARG A 651 14.92 -33.77 2.60
C ARG A 651 14.40 -33.51 4.00
N TRP A 652 13.93 -32.29 4.23
CA TRP A 652 13.39 -31.89 5.52
C TRP A 652 12.21 -32.79 5.91
N ARG A 653 11.25 -32.97 5.00
CA ARG A 653 10.08 -33.81 5.24
C ARG A 653 10.42 -35.30 5.37
N ALA A 654 11.39 -35.79 4.58
CA ALA A 654 11.88 -37.17 4.68
C ALA A 654 12.49 -37.49 6.05
N SER A 655 13.02 -36.47 6.77
CA SER A 655 13.54 -36.64 8.13
C SER A 655 12.47 -36.80 9.21
N GLY A 656 11.17 -36.80 8.87
CA GLY A 656 10.08 -36.90 9.85
C GLY A 656 9.62 -35.56 10.41
N GLN A 657 10.23 -34.46 10.00
CA GLN A 657 9.96 -33.14 10.55
C GLN A 657 8.80 -32.43 9.83
N ALA A 658 8.01 -31.67 10.60
CA ALA A 658 7.02 -30.76 10.03
C ALA A 658 7.74 -29.64 9.26
N SER A 659 7.23 -29.27 8.10
CA SER A 659 7.78 -28.21 7.27
C SER A 659 6.87 -26.98 7.34
N ASP A 660 7.51 -25.81 7.23
CA ASP A 660 6.89 -24.53 6.93
C ASP A 660 7.59 -23.92 5.70
N ALA A 661 7.12 -24.29 4.50
CA ALA A 661 7.62 -23.70 3.26
C ALA A 661 7.33 -22.19 3.16
N GLY A 662 6.35 -21.66 3.91
CA GLY A 662 6.10 -20.22 4.02
C GLY A 662 7.26 -19.49 4.69
N ALA A 663 7.80 -20.07 5.77
CA ALA A 663 8.99 -19.57 6.45
C ALA A 663 10.28 -19.66 5.61
N LEU A 664 10.36 -20.60 4.64
CA LEU A 664 11.48 -20.63 3.70
C LEU A 664 11.46 -19.45 2.73
N ALA A 665 10.26 -18.98 2.36
CA ALA A 665 10.10 -17.88 1.43
C ALA A 665 10.73 -16.59 1.98
N SER A 666 10.67 -16.35 3.30
CA SER A 666 11.29 -15.17 3.92
C SER A 666 12.83 -15.16 3.85
N LEU A 667 13.47 -16.31 3.67
CA LEU A 667 14.93 -16.41 3.49
C LEU A 667 15.40 -15.89 2.12
N LEU A 668 14.49 -15.89 1.15
CA LEU A 668 14.74 -15.49 -0.22
C LEU A 668 14.32 -14.04 -0.49
N GLY A 669 13.75 -13.34 0.50
CA GLY A 669 13.32 -11.94 0.42
C GLY A 669 14.02 -11.05 1.45
N THR A 670 13.75 -9.75 1.39
CA THR A 670 14.23 -8.78 2.39
C THR A 670 13.28 -8.71 3.60
N GLY A 671 13.73 -8.14 4.72
CA GLY A 671 12.96 -8.07 5.98
C GLY A 671 11.56 -7.45 5.87
N ASP A 672 11.33 -6.59 4.86
CA ASP A 672 10.02 -5.99 4.57
C ASP A 672 8.98 -6.98 4.01
N ALA A 673 9.36 -8.23 3.73
CA ALA A 673 8.41 -9.29 3.37
C ALA A 673 7.31 -9.49 4.43
N LYS A 674 7.52 -9.05 5.68
CA LYS A 674 6.48 -8.98 6.71
C LYS A 674 5.25 -8.15 6.31
N ALA A 675 5.38 -7.22 5.36
CA ALA A 675 4.27 -6.44 4.81
C ALA A 675 3.39 -7.22 3.80
N GLY A 676 3.55 -8.54 3.68
CA GLY A 676 2.77 -9.38 2.78
C GLY A 676 3.13 -9.23 1.31
N ARG A 677 4.27 -8.59 0.99
CA ARG A 677 4.77 -8.49 -0.37
C ARG A 677 5.27 -9.86 -0.83
N ALA A 678 4.87 -10.29 -2.03
CA ALA A 678 5.28 -11.57 -2.58
C ALA A 678 6.81 -11.66 -2.65
N VAL A 679 7.34 -12.84 -2.30
CA VAL A 679 8.78 -13.12 -2.40
C VAL A 679 9.17 -13.06 -3.86
N SER A 680 10.08 -12.15 -4.19
CA SER A 680 10.59 -11.99 -5.54
C SER A 680 12.02 -12.49 -5.60
N ALA A 681 12.28 -13.44 -6.51
CA ALA A 681 13.63 -13.88 -6.85
C ALA A 681 14.55 -12.69 -7.22
N SER A 682 13.96 -11.56 -7.67
CA SER A 682 14.71 -10.33 -7.99
C SER A 682 15.45 -9.76 -6.78
N THR A 683 15.00 -10.00 -5.55
CA THR A 683 15.72 -9.58 -4.34
C THR A 683 17.05 -10.31 -4.16
N LEU A 684 17.21 -11.49 -4.77
CA LEU A 684 18.47 -12.23 -4.87
C LEU A 684 19.26 -11.87 -6.14
N GLY A 685 18.78 -10.92 -6.95
CA GLY A 685 19.33 -10.63 -8.26
C GLY A 685 19.00 -11.68 -9.33
N ILE A 686 17.97 -12.50 -9.14
CA ILE A 686 17.54 -13.54 -10.10
C ILE A 686 16.25 -13.08 -10.78
N ALA A 687 16.25 -13.04 -12.12
CA ALA A 687 15.05 -12.71 -12.87
C ALA A 687 14.15 -13.95 -13.04
N ASP A 688 12.87 -13.83 -12.68
CA ASP A 688 11.87 -14.89 -12.76
C ASP A 688 10.54 -14.32 -13.30
N PRO A 689 10.47 -13.99 -14.59
CA PRO A 689 9.28 -13.34 -15.19
C PRO A 689 8.01 -14.19 -15.05
N ALA A 690 8.13 -15.51 -14.93
CA ALA A 690 7.00 -16.41 -14.73
C ALA A 690 6.55 -16.51 -13.27
N GLY A 691 7.32 -15.96 -12.33
CA GLY A 691 7.14 -16.16 -10.89
C GLY A 691 7.11 -17.65 -10.53
N SER A 692 7.98 -18.44 -11.16
CA SER A 692 8.07 -19.89 -11.00
C SER A 692 8.52 -20.28 -9.59
N LEU A 693 9.45 -19.53 -8.98
CA LEU A 693 9.94 -19.80 -7.63
C LEU A 693 8.89 -19.48 -6.56
N ASP A 694 8.24 -18.32 -6.65
CA ASP A 694 7.11 -17.94 -5.78
C ASP A 694 5.95 -18.94 -5.91
N ALA A 695 5.64 -19.37 -7.13
CA ALA A 695 4.62 -20.39 -7.36
C ALA A 695 4.98 -21.75 -6.74
N LEU A 696 6.26 -22.16 -6.78
CA LEU A 696 6.74 -23.37 -6.11
C LEU A 696 6.56 -23.25 -4.60
N LEU A 697 7.06 -22.18 -3.97
CA LEU A 697 6.96 -21.99 -2.52
C LEU A 697 5.50 -22.00 -2.04
N LYS A 698 4.60 -21.33 -2.77
CA LYS A 698 3.15 -21.36 -2.48
C LYS A 698 2.56 -22.76 -2.63
N ALA A 699 2.98 -23.51 -3.65
CA ALA A 699 2.53 -24.88 -3.84
C ALA A 699 3.04 -25.82 -2.74
N LEU A 700 4.29 -25.66 -2.30
CA LEU A 700 4.87 -26.39 -1.18
C LEU A 700 4.19 -26.04 0.14
N ALA A 701 3.90 -24.76 0.40
CA ALA A 701 3.13 -24.34 1.57
C ALA A 701 1.70 -24.92 1.56
N THR A 702 1.09 -25.01 0.38
CA THR A 702 -0.20 -25.69 0.21
C THR A 702 -0.07 -27.19 0.49
N LEU A 703 1.01 -27.85 0.05
CA LEU A 703 1.29 -29.24 0.42
C LEU A 703 1.47 -29.39 1.93
N ASP A 704 2.23 -28.52 2.59
CA ASP A 704 2.44 -28.56 4.04
C ASP A 704 1.10 -28.47 4.81
N ALA A 705 0.15 -27.66 4.32
CA ALA A 705 -1.17 -27.52 4.91
C ALA A 705 -2.12 -28.73 4.68
N HIS A 706 -1.90 -29.50 3.61
CA HIS A 706 -2.82 -30.55 3.18
C HIS A 706 -2.26 -31.98 3.25
N LEU A 707 -0.96 -32.15 3.39
CA LEU A 707 -0.27 -33.43 3.48
C LEU A 707 0.27 -33.62 4.89
N THR A 708 -0.43 -34.43 5.69
CA THR A 708 -0.06 -34.65 7.09
C THR A 708 1.35 -35.27 7.20
N PRO A 709 2.07 -35.08 8.33
CA PRO A 709 3.35 -35.74 8.54
C PRO A 709 3.27 -37.26 8.37
N ALA A 710 2.20 -37.89 8.87
CA ALA A 710 1.97 -39.32 8.73
C ALA A 710 1.79 -39.75 7.26
N GLU A 711 1.00 -39.03 6.46
CA GLU A 711 0.85 -39.33 5.04
C GLU A 711 2.16 -39.13 4.26
N PHE A 712 2.94 -38.11 4.59
CA PHE A 712 4.24 -37.90 3.94
C PHE A 712 5.20 -39.05 4.24
N GLN A 713 5.24 -39.54 5.47
CA GLN A 713 6.09 -40.68 5.86
C GLN A 713 5.72 -41.98 5.15
N ARG A 714 4.50 -42.07 4.60
CA ARG A 714 4.10 -43.20 3.76
C ARG A 714 4.68 -43.11 2.34
N ILE A 715 5.29 -41.99 1.95
CA ILE A 715 5.87 -41.82 0.61
C ILE A 715 7.32 -42.33 0.64
N GLY A 716 7.54 -43.52 0.09
CA GLY A 716 8.87 -44.14 0.05
C GLY A 716 9.73 -43.69 -1.13
N GLU A 717 9.13 -43.13 -2.18
CA GLU A 717 9.84 -42.73 -3.40
C GLU A 717 9.22 -41.45 -3.97
N PHE A 718 10.06 -40.48 -4.32
CA PHE A 718 9.64 -39.29 -5.06
C PHE A 718 10.12 -39.40 -6.50
N THR A 719 9.23 -39.11 -7.44
CA THR A 719 9.54 -39.00 -8.86
C THR A 719 9.17 -37.61 -9.36
N MET A 720 10.14 -36.88 -9.88
CA MET A 720 9.87 -35.60 -10.57
C MET A 720 10.06 -35.79 -12.07
N TYR A 721 9.06 -35.36 -12.84
CA TYR A 721 9.10 -35.35 -14.30
C TYR A 721 9.67 -34.03 -14.82
N PRO A 722 10.31 -34.02 -16.01
CA PRO A 722 10.89 -32.80 -16.58
C PRO A 722 9.88 -31.67 -16.70
N ASN A 723 8.60 -31.95 -16.96
CA ASN A 723 7.56 -30.94 -17.04
C ASN A 723 7.08 -30.36 -15.68
N GLY A 724 7.78 -30.67 -14.58
CA GLY A 724 7.50 -30.15 -13.25
C GLY A 724 6.43 -30.90 -12.46
N ILE A 725 6.01 -32.09 -12.91
CA ILE A 725 5.10 -32.95 -12.17
C ILE A 725 5.88 -33.71 -11.08
N LEU A 726 5.43 -33.61 -9.83
CA LEU A 726 5.95 -34.37 -8.69
C LEU A 726 4.97 -35.48 -8.33
N ILE A 727 5.47 -36.72 -8.23
CA ILE A 727 4.74 -37.92 -7.86
C ILE A 727 5.39 -38.56 -6.64
N GLY A 728 4.58 -39.02 -5.69
CA GLY A 728 5.02 -39.88 -4.59
C GLY A 728 4.53 -41.31 -4.79
N ARG A 729 5.39 -42.31 -4.53
CA ARG A 729 4.98 -43.72 -4.37
C ARG A 729 4.74 -43.98 -2.90
N PHE A 730 3.51 -44.37 -2.58
CA PHE A 730 3.09 -44.64 -1.21
C PHE A 730 3.37 -46.10 -0.82
N ASP A 731 3.32 -46.40 0.47
CA ASP A 731 3.45 -47.72 1.08
C ASP A 731 2.47 -48.77 0.51
N ASP A 732 1.28 -48.33 0.08
CA ASP A 732 0.29 -49.16 -0.62
C ASP A 732 0.66 -49.47 -2.09
N GLY A 733 1.85 -49.06 -2.53
CA GLY A 733 2.36 -49.24 -3.88
C GLY A 733 1.77 -48.27 -4.91
N MET A 734 0.78 -47.46 -4.54
CA MET A 734 0.13 -46.53 -5.47
C MET A 734 0.99 -45.29 -5.68
N ARG A 735 1.08 -44.87 -6.94
CA ARG A 735 1.68 -43.59 -7.32
C ARG A 735 0.64 -42.50 -7.30
N ARG A 736 0.85 -41.45 -6.51
CA ARG A 736 -0.04 -40.29 -6.44
C ARG A 736 0.68 -39.02 -6.82
N THR A 737 0.03 -38.19 -7.62
CA THR A 737 0.55 -36.87 -7.99
C THR A 737 0.45 -35.92 -6.80
N LEU A 738 1.59 -35.37 -6.39
CA LEU A 738 1.71 -34.39 -5.31
C LEU A 738 1.52 -32.97 -5.85
N LEU A 739 2.18 -32.67 -6.96
CA LEU A 739 2.16 -31.37 -7.61
C LEU A 739 2.11 -31.57 -9.13
N ALA A 740 1.20 -30.89 -9.83
CA ALA A 740 1.09 -30.98 -11.29
C ALA A 740 0.45 -29.74 -11.91
N HIS A 741 0.66 -29.54 -13.21
CA HIS A 741 -0.15 -28.63 -14.00
C HIS A 741 -1.17 -29.43 -14.81
N CYS A 742 -2.29 -28.82 -15.15
CA CYS A 742 -3.33 -29.47 -15.92
C CYS A 742 -2.93 -29.60 -17.39
N GLY A 743 -2.84 -30.84 -17.87
CA GLY A 743 -2.62 -31.17 -19.28
C GLY A 743 -3.90 -31.35 -20.13
N GLY A 744 -5.07 -31.03 -19.57
CA GLY A 744 -6.35 -31.11 -20.28
C GLY A 744 -6.55 -29.99 -21.31
N ARG A 745 -7.62 -30.10 -22.08
CA ARG A 745 -8.09 -29.07 -23.03
C ARG A 745 -9.44 -28.52 -22.62
N VAL A 746 -9.70 -27.27 -22.98
CA VAL A 746 -11.01 -26.64 -22.86
C VAL A 746 -11.65 -26.69 -24.24
N GLU A 747 -12.61 -27.61 -24.41
CA GLU A 747 -13.22 -27.92 -25.73
C GLU A 747 -13.85 -26.70 -26.39
N ALA A 748 -14.50 -25.83 -25.61
CA ALA A 748 -15.18 -24.63 -26.12
C ALA A 748 -14.28 -23.69 -26.94
N VAL A 749 -12.97 -23.69 -26.68
CA VAL A 749 -12.00 -22.80 -27.34
C VAL A 749 -10.82 -23.56 -27.94
N MET A 750 -10.87 -24.90 -27.92
CA MET A 750 -9.84 -25.81 -28.43
C MET A 750 -8.41 -25.50 -27.93
N ALA A 751 -8.28 -24.95 -26.73
CA ALA A 751 -6.99 -24.55 -26.16
C ALA A 751 -6.63 -25.37 -24.92
N ASP A 752 -5.33 -25.45 -24.64
CA ASP A 752 -4.81 -26.13 -23.47
C ASP A 752 -5.23 -25.40 -22.17
N CYS A 753 -5.69 -26.19 -21.19
CA CYS A 753 -6.19 -25.67 -19.92
C CYS A 753 -5.05 -25.06 -19.10
N GLY A 754 -3.99 -25.84 -18.85
CA GLY A 754 -2.75 -25.41 -18.19
C GLY A 754 -2.87 -24.91 -16.76
N TYR A 755 -4.02 -25.09 -16.10
CA TYR A 755 -4.23 -24.71 -14.69
C TYR A 755 -3.06 -25.20 -13.81
N TRP A 756 -2.45 -24.27 -13.08
CA TRP A 756 -1.31 -24.54 -12.18
C TRP A 756 -1.38 -23.59 -10.96
N PRO A 757 -1.05 -24.07 -9.76
CA PRO A 757 -0.72 -25.46 -9.42
C PRO A 757 -1.97 -26.32 -9.15
N LEU A 758 -1.90 -27.62 -9.46
CA LEU A 758 -2.71 -28.67 -8.86
C LEU A 758 -1.92 -29.27 -7.69
N VAL A 759 -2.53 -29.32 -6.51
CA VAL A 759 -1.86 -29.73 -5.28
C VAL A 759 -2.62 -30.86 -4.58
N TYR A 760 -1.89 -31.90 -4.16
CA TYR A 760 -2.45 -33.02 -3.41
C TYR A 760 -3.10 -32.58 -2.09
N GLY A 761 -4.22 -33.22 -1.74
CA GLY A 761 -5.04 -32.91 -0.56
C GLY A 761 -5.90 -31.64 -0.70
N LYS A 762 -5.46 -30.65 -1.48
CA LYS A 762 -6.30 -29.50 -1.89
C LYS A 762 -7.24 -29.88 -3.04
N ASP A 763 -6.67 -30.39 -4.12
CA ASP A 763 -7.38 -30.79 -5.33
C ASP A 763 -7.79 -32.27 -5.25
N ARG A 764 -8.95 -32.60 -5.82
CA ARG A 764 -9.47 -33.98 -5.76
C ARG A 764 -8.54 -34.94 -6.49
N SER A 765 -8.23 -36.07 -5.86
CA SER A 765 -7.49 -37.15 -6.50
C SER A 765 -8.44 -38.08 -7.26
N CYS A 766 -8.03 -38.49 -8.47
CA CYS A 766 -8.68 -39.56 -9.21
C CYS A 766 -8.18 -40.93 -8.71
N SER A 767 -8.97 -41.99 -8.92
CA SER A 767 -8.55 -43.36 -8.58
C SER A 767 -7.28 -43.80 -9.32
N CYS A 768 -6.94 -43.17 -10.46
CA CYS A 768 -5.68 -43.41 -11.16
C CYS A 768 -4.47 -42.73 -10.49
N GLY A 769 -4.65 -42.13 -9.31
CA GLY A 769 -3.60 -41.46 -8.53
C GLY A 769 -3.30 -40.02 -8.96
N ARG A 770 -3.96 -39.49 -10.00
CA ARG A 770 -3.69 -38.15 -10.54
C ARG A 770 -4.68 -37.11 -10.04
N LEU A 771 -4.25 -35.85 -9.98
CA LEU A 771 -5.10 -34.73 -9.55
C LEU A 771 -6.11 -34.35 -10.64
N ILE A 772 -7.35 -34.06 -10.23
CA ILE A 772 -8.44 -33.64 -11.10
C ILE A 772 -8.42 -32.12 -11.20
N CYS A 773 -8.26 -31.60 -12.41
CA CYS A 773 -8.30 -30.17 -12.65
C CYS A 773 -9.70 -29.60 -12.40
N PRO A 774 -9.88 -28.57 -11.54
CA PRO A 774 -11.20 -28.00 -11.28
C PRO A 774 -11.76 -27.22 -12.48
N LYS A 775 -10.91 -26.84 -13.44
CA LYS A 775 -11.30 -26.07 -14.64
C LYS A 775 -11.83 -26.92 -15.80
N CYS A 776 -11.21 -28.05 -16.11
CA CYS A 776 -11.60 -28.89 -17.26
C CYS A 776 -11.88 -30.36 -16.88
N LEU A 777 -11.84 -30.70 -15.58
CA LEU A 777 -12.13 -32.04 -15.02
C LEU A 777 -11.19 -33.17 -15.49
N CYS A 778 -10.15 -32.84 -16.25
CA CYS A 778 -9.11 -33.76 -16.69
C CYS A 778 -8.19 -34.13 -15.53
N CYS A 779 -7.75 -35.39 -15.48
CA CYS A 779 -6.68 -35.85 -14.60
C CYS A 779 -5.53 -36.49 -15.38
N SER A 780 -5.55 -36.42 -16.71
CA SER A 780 -4.48 -36.90 -17.60
C SER A 780 -4.04 -35.79 -18.54
N ASP A 781 -2.81 -35.92 -19.04
CA ASP A 781 -2.36 -35.15 -20.19
C ASP A 781 -3.04 -35.66 -21.46
N SER A 782 -3.37 -34.76 -22.39
CA SER A 782 -3.72 -35.06 -23.78
C SER A 782 -2.83 -36.11 -24.48
N ALA A 783 -1.55 -36.23 -24.11
CA ALA A 783 -0.63 -37.22 -24.68
C ALA A 783 -0.81 -38.64 -24.11
N GLN A 784 -1.64 -38.79 -23.07
CA GLN A 784 -1.86 -40.06 -22.38
C GLN A 784 -3.31 -40.50 -22.55
N THR A 785 -3.53 -41.81 -22.61
CA THR A 785 -4.89 -42.36 -22.66
C THR A 785 -5.69 -41.89 -21.43
N PRO A 786 -6.84 -41.21 -21.61
CA PRO A 786 -7.69 -40.82 -20.50
C PRO A 786 -8.10 -42.04 -19.67
N CYS A 787 -8.10 -41.92 -18.35
CA CYS A 787 -8.66 -42.99 -17.53
C CYS A 787 -10.19 -43.03 -17.67
N PRO A 788 -10.85 -44.19 -17.45
CA PRO A 788 -12.30 -44.32 -17.56
C PRO A 788 -13.07 -43.27 -16.74
N HIS A 789 -12.57 -42.94 -15.55
CA HIS A 789 -13.20 -41.97 -14.67
C HIS A 789 -13.11 -40.52 -15.20
N GLN A 790 -12.08 -40.20 -15.99
CA GLN A 790 -12.02 -38.90 -16.65
C GLN A 790 -13.10 -38.78 -17.72
N LEU A 791 -13.25 -39.82 -18.55
CA LEU A 791 -14.26 -39.85 -19.61
C LEU A 791 -15.67 -39.71 -19.01
N GLU A 792 -15.96 -40.44 -17.93
CA GLU A 792 -17.23 -40.35 -17.21
C GLU A 792 -17.50 -38.92 -16.68
N ARG A 793 -16.51 -38.27 -16.05
CA ARG A 793 -16.65 -36.88 -15.56
C ARG A 793 -16.90 -35.89 -16.70
N GLN A 794 -16.18 -36.04 -17.81
CA GLN A 794 -16.35 -35.18 -18.99
C GLN A 794 -17.71 -35.38 -19.64
N GLN A 795 -18.17 -36.64 -19.77
CA GLN A 795 -19.50 -36.95 -20.27
C GLN A 795 -20.59 -36.33 -19.40
N LYS A 796 -20.54 -36.52 -18.07
CA LYS A 796 -21.50 -35.89 -17.14
C LYS A 796 -21.47 -34.37 -17.20
N SER A 797 -20.29 -33.77 -17.42
CA SER A 797 -20.17 -32.32 -17.63
C SER A 797 -20.83 -31.88 -18.92
N ARG A 798 -20.62 -32.61 -20.03
CA ARG A 798 -21.28 -32.34 -21.32
C ARG A 798 -22.79 -32.49 -21.21
N GLU A 799 -23.28 -33.52 -20.53
CA GLU A 799 -24.72 -33.73 -20.29
C GLU A 799 -25.35 -32.59 -19.48
N ARG A 800 -24.61 -32.01 -18.51
CA ARG A 800 -25.07 -30.84 -17.73
C ARG A 800 -24.99 -29.52 -18.49
N SER A 801 -24.01 -29.38 -19.37
CA SER A 801 -23.80 -28.16 -20.17
C SER A 801 -24.62 -28.13 -21.45
N SER A 802 -25.07 -29.29 -21.94
CA SER A 802 -26.06 -29.35 -23.03
C SER A 802 -27.33 -28.67 -22.55
N PRO A 803 -27.83 -27.63 -23.25
CA PRO A 803 -29.10 -27.01 -22.90
C PRO A 803 -30.13 -28.14 -22.87
N ALA A 804 -30.84 -28.29 -21.74
CA ALA A 804 -31.88 -29.30 -21.58
C ALA A 804 -32.72 -29.29 -22.87
N PRO A 805 -32.90 -30.44 -23.55
CA PRO A 805 -33.55 -30.49 -24.85
C PRO A 805 -34.84 -29.70 -24.69
N ALA A 806 -34.92 -28.57 -25.40
CA ALA A 806 -35.97 -27.58 -25.20
C ALA A 806 -37.27 -28.34 -25.12
N ALA A 807 -37.83 -28.46 -23.92
CA ALA A 807 -38.99 -29.30 -23.70
C ALA A 807 -39.99 -28.78 -24.71
N VAL A 808 -40.29 -29.62 -25.72
CA VAL A 808 -41.23 -29.29 -26.77
C VAL A 808 -42.51 -29.01 -26.02
N ARG A 809 -42.77 -27.74 -25.71
CA ARG A 809 -44.04 -27.26 -25.22
C ARG A 809 -44.97 -27.60 -26.36
N ARG A 810 -45.57 -28.78 -26.30
CA ARG A 810 -46.76 -29.12 -27.06
C ARG A 810 -47.70 -27.97 -26.77
N ARG A 811 -47.86 -27.06 -27.74
CA ARG A 811 -49.00 -26.16 -27.81
C ARG A 811 -50.22 -27.08 -27.89
N SER A 812 -50.73 -27.50 -26.75
CA SER A 812 -52.10 -27.96 -26.63
C SER A 812 -52.97 -26.80 -27.09
N GLY A 813 -53.67 -27.01 -28.20
CA GLY A 813 -54.54 -26.02 -28.81
C GLY A 813 -55.50 -25.45 -27.78
N PHE A 814 -55.51 -24.13 -27.67
CA PHE A 814 -56.67 -23.42 -27.16
C PHE A 814 -57.28 -22.69 -28.35
N GLY A 815 -58.55 -23.00 -28.57
CA GLY A 815 -59.30 -22.65 -29.77
C GLY A 815 -59.54 -21.16 -29.95
N LEU A 816 -59.87 -20.84 -31.20
CA LEU A 816 -60.53 -19.61 -31.61
C LEU A 816 -61.71 -19.28 -30.67
N LEU A 817 -61.76 -18.06 -30.14
CA LEU A 817 -63.02 -17.33 -29.99
C LEU A 817 -62.76 -15.81 -30.11
N ARG A 818 -63.27 -15.28 -31.22
CA ARG A 818 -63.89 -13.97 -31.49
C ARG A 818 -63.23 -12.64 -31.08
N ARG A 819 -63.26 -11.76 -32.10
CA ARG A 819 -63.08 -10.30 -32.14
C ARG A 819 -63.93 -9.52 -31.12
N GLY A 820 -63.37 -8.41 -30.64
CA GLY A 820 -64.04 -7.24 -30.02
C GLY A 820 -62.96 -6.31 -29.45
N VAL A 821 -62.51 -5.29 -30.19
CA VAL A 821 -62.86 -3.85 -30.03
C VAL A 821 -62.43 -3.25 -28.68
N PHE A 822 -61.48 -2.31 -28.78
CA PHE A 822 -61.10 -1.16 -27.94
C PHE A 822 -61.84 -0.90 -26.61
N ASP A 823 -61.10 -0.61 -25.53
CA ASP A 823 -61.11 0.70 -24.84
C ASP A 823 -59.89 0.86 -23.87
N PRO A 824 -59.25 2.05 -23.74
CA PRO A 824 -58.16 2.30 -22.80
C PRO A 824 -58.59 3.21 -21.63
N SER A 825 -58.58 2.69 -20.41
CA SER A 825 -58.48 3.49 -19.18
C SER A 825 -58.30 2.59 -17.95
N GLU A 826 -57.05 2.50 -17.46
CA GLU A 826 -56.59 2.53 -16.06
C GLU A 826 -55.12 2.10 -15.95
#